data_AF-A0A956JD86-F1
#
_entry.id   AF-A0A956JD86-F1
#
_cell.length_a   1.000
_cell.length_b   1.000
_cell.length_c   1.000
_cell.angle_alpha   90.00
_cell.angle_beta   90.00
_cell.angle_gamma   90.00
#
_symmetry.space_group_name_H-M   'P 1'
#
loop_
_entity.id
_entity.type
_entity.pdbx_description
1 polymer ?
#
loop_
_entity_poly.entity_id
_entity_poly.type
_entity_poly.pdbx_seq_one_letter_code
_entity_poly.pdbx_strand_id
1 'polypeptide(L)'
;MLPELVLLMAIVVGVSFVGLTRKRDPGQRGYLMVVGGVLLLCLGAVLGGDRFVSVVAVSLGLLVVVMPWALDLMVRAAFARERLALAVRLASWRAMLMPGAGLARQQAILQGLAVLERRGVDEAVSYFRARVHETEDESELRLLHEQIVSMLLYGQRWNEGIAHYEARFPLGYAAQRPPLALGLLRAYGEAGRLDSAASLLRAVEELLGSNPRATGVVSQARLTFLAYVGATEPVDAALTKDRRRRLGLSPASGALFRGIALWRAGRVDDAQAELSRVEGLAGSRDERVLIASRRAIEGLPPDAEAVPLAPELRRYVERVATRLETVLAAAPVVRRTGPLRVTPLLLLLLVSGYLVGLVLGGGGPGLLRLGAATPELVRAGSWGRLVTGLWVQSDPIGLLLSVYGVWLAGPLVERLYGRGRMLLVSVGAGAIGVAGAVMLAPAPAMVLGGASLMATGTVMAALWVLLLPRTELPGRTRRILALPLVLLLFAIAISIPRGQGPVLAPVGLVLAAGASILLIGLVPPRGVAATIARGLAGVLALAVPAAAIQVALEDPRSFLLEHRAEVSVGDVVLLVPSSFEPVLEVQDDGGPWPRLVGLDDTLARRGGHRVQLVVTTVAASSDEPCAVLRMHPELLHELDEAAAEPPAAWLDAYRRTGEAGELRTTILRRNGYDVGMVIERVIGSGSGARSVALVAAPPRALEDAPRLYSAVLADARLAGP
;
A
#
# COMPACT_ATOMS: atom_id res chain seq x y z
N MET A 1 16.52 -13.13 4.05
CA MET A 1 15.07 -13.45 4.14
C MET A 1 14.53 -13.48 5.58
N LEU A 2 14.84 -14.47 6.43
CA LEU A 2 14.27 -14.54 7.79
C LEU A 2 14.47 -13.26 8.65
N PRO A 3 15.67 -12.67 8.75
CA PRO A 3 15.87 -11.44 9.54
C PRO A 3 15.08 -10.24 9.00
N GLU A 4 14.91 -10.15 7.67
CA GLU A 4 14.12 -9.08 7.04
C GLU A 4 12.62 -9.24 7.33
N LEU A 5 12.12 -10.49 7.38
CA LEU A 5 10.73 -10.78 7.74
C LEU A 5 10.42 -10.45 9.20
N VAL A 6 11.35 -10.73 10.11
CA VAL A 6 11.21 -10.38 11.53
C VAL A 6 11.20 -8.86 11.69
N LEU A 7 12.10 -8.15 11.00
CA LEU A 7 12.14 -6.69 11.04
C LEU A 7 10.84 -6.08 10.49
N LEU A 8 10.34 -6.60 9.37
CA LEU A 8 9.05 -6.20 8.82
C LEU A 8 7.92 -6.44 9.82
N MET A 9 7.90 -7.60 10.48
CA MET A 9 6.88 -7.90 11.47
C MET A 9 6.98 -6.97 12.68
N ALA A 10 8.18 -6.68 13.17
CA ALA A 10 8.41 -5.72 14.25
C ALA A 10 7.82 -4.35 13.91
N ILE A 11 7.98 -3.88 12.67
CA ILE A 11 7.39 -2.62 12.19
C ILE A 11 5.85 -2.71 12.21
N VAL A 12 5.27 -3.77 11.64
CA VAL A 12 3.80 -3.95 11.56
C VAL A 12 3.17 -4.00 12.97
N VAL A 13 3.77 -4.78 13.87
CA VAL A 13 3.34 -4.90 15.27
C VAL A 13 3.53 -3.56 16.00
N GLY A 14 4.65 -2.87 15.78
CA GLY A 14 4.93 -1.57 16.39
C GLY A 14 3.95 -0.47 15.98
N VAL A 15 3.62 -0.37 14.68
CA VAL A 15 2.59 0.56 14.18
C VAL A 15 1.23 0.25 14.81
N SER A 16 0.89 -1.03 14.93
CA SER A 16 -0.36 -1.46 15.57
C SER A 16 -0.40 -1.11 17.05
N PHE A 17 0.69 -1.33 17.78
CA PHE A 17 0.85 -0.96 19.18
C PHE A 17 0.65 0.55 19.40
N VAL A 18 1.32 1.40 18.61
CA VAL A 18 1.16 2.86 18.66
C VAL A 18 -0.27 3.28 18.32
N GLY A 19 -0.90 2.61 17.35
CA GLY A 19 -2.30 2.84 17.01
C GLY A 19 -3.26 2.57 18.16
N LEU A 20 -3.02 1.49 18.92
CA LEU A 20 -3.82 1.10 20.09
C LEU A 20 -3.61 2.07 21.26
N THR A 21 -2.37 2.45 21.58
CA THR A 21 -2.07 3.40 22.66
C THR A 21 -2.69 4.77 22.42
N ARG A 22 -2.72 5.24 21.15
CA ARG A 22 -3.35 6.51 20.78
C ARG A 22 -4.86 6.53 20.97
N LYS A 23 -5.55 5.39 20.82
CA LYS A 23 -7.00 5.32 20.95
C LYS A 23 -7.49 5.47 22.39
N ARG A 24 -6.63 5.22 23.39
CA ARG A 24 -6.94 5.32 24.84
C ARG A 24 -8.26 4.65 25.24
N ASP A 25 -8.64 3.56 24.56
CA ASP A 25 -9.86 2.82 24.88
C ASP A 25 -9.58 1.87 26.05
N PRO A 26 -10.20 2.07 27.24
CA PRO A 26 -9.97 1.21 28.39
C PRO A 26 -10.36 -0.24 28.13
N GLY A 27 -11.26 -0.50 27.17
CA GLY A 27 -11.67 -1.84 26.76
C GLY A 27 -10.64 -2.60 25.93
N GLN A 28 -9.52 -2.00 25.54
CA GLN A 28 -8.48 -2.62 24.69
C GLN A 28 -7.17 -2.96 25.44
N ARG A 29 -7.13 -2.80 26.77
CA ARG A 29 -5.92 -2.98 27.58
C ARG A 29 -5.34 -4.39 27.49
N GLY A 30 -6.19 -5.42 27.49
CA GLY A 30 -5.75 -6.81 27.38
C GLY A 30 -5.04 -7.07 26.05
N TYR A 31 -5.66 -6.63 24.95
CA TYR A 31 -5.08 -6.79 23.62
C TYR A 31 -3.80 -5.95 23.43
N LEU A 32 -3.74 -4.76 24.02
CA LEU A 32 -2.54 -3.93 24.02
C LEU A 32 -1.34 -4.63 24.67
N MET A 33 -1.55 -5.34 25.78
CA MET A 33 -0.49 -6.12 26.44
C MET A 33 0.01 -7.26 25.56
N VAL A 34 -0.88 -7.99 24.89
CA VAL A 34 -0.50 -9.08 23.97
C VAL A 34 0.32 -8.54 22.80
N VAL A 35 -0.12 -7.45 22.16
CA VAL A 35 0.62 -6.83 21.05
C VAL A 35 1.98 -6.29 21.52
N GLY A 36 2.05 -5.72 22.73
CA GLY A 36 3.30 -5.29 23.35
C GLY A 36 4.28 -6.45 23.58
N GLY A 37 3.79 -7.59 24.07
CA GLY A 37 4.59 -8.81 24.25
C GLY A 37 5.14 -9.35 22.93
N VAL A 38 4.31 -9.41 21.88
CA VAL A 38 4.75 -9.81 20.53
C VAL A 38 5.79 -8.84 19.96
N LEU A 39 5.64 -7.53 20.23
CA LEU A 39 6.62 -6.53 19.79
C LEU A 39 7.99 -6.75 20.44
N LEU A 40 8.02 -6.98 21.76
CA LEU A 40 9.25 -7.30 22.49
C LEU A 40 9.90 -8.58 21.95
N LEU A 41 9.10 -9.61 21.66
CA LEU A 41 9.59 -10.85 21.05
C LEU A 41 10.20 -10.61 19.66
N CYS A 42 9.56 -9.78 18.82
CA CYS A 42 10.11 -9.41 17.51
C CYS A 42 11.42 -8.65 17.65
N LEU A 43 11.51 -7.69 18.58
CA LEU A 43 12.75 -6.95 18.84
C LEU A 43 13.86 -7.87 19.36
N GLY A 44 13.54 -8.78 20.28
CA GLY A 44 14.48 -9.79 20.78
C GLY A 44 14.97 -10.72 19.67
N ALA A 45 14.10 -11.13 18.75
CA ALA A 45 14.48 -11.93 17.57
C ALA A 45 15.42 -11.16 16.62
N VAL A 46 15.18 -9.86 16.39
CA VAL A 46 16.06 -9.02 15.57
C VAL A 46 17.45 -8.89 16.19
N LEU A 47 17.52 -8.71 17.52
CA LEU A 47 18.79 -8.50 18.22
C LEU A 47 19.58 -9.81 18.43
N GLY A 48 18.88 -10.93 18.68
CA GLY A 48 19.50 -12.21 19.01
C GLY A 48 19.88 -13.07 17.80
N GLY A 49 19.32 -12.81 16.61
CA GLY A 49 19.63 -13.57 15.40
C GLY A 49 19.16 -15.03 15.38
N ASP A 50 18.48 -15.51 16.43
CA ASP A 50 17.98 -16.88 16.54
C ASP A 50 16.83 -17.13 15.55
N ARG A 51 17.00 -18.14 14.68
CA ARG A 51 16.02 -18.56 13.68
C ARG A 51 14.72 -19.06 14.31
N PHE A 52 14.77 -19.79 15.43
CA PHE A 52 13.57 -20.32 16.07
C PHE A 52 12.71 -19.19 16.64
N VAL A 53 13.33 -18.30 17.42
CA VAL A 53 12.65 -17.14 18.00
C VAL A 53 12.09 -16.24 16.89
N SER A 54 12.82 -16.08 15.79
CA SER A 54 12.38 -15.35 14.60
C SER A 54 11.11 -15.95 13.98
N VAL A 55 11.04 -17.27 13.78
CA VAL A 55 9.84 -17.95 13.23
C VAL A 55 8.65 -17.80 14.17
N VAL A 56 8.86 -17.98 15.49
CA VAL A 56 7.81 -17.83 16.50
C VAL A 56 7.29 -16.39 16.54
N ALA A 57 8.19 -15.40 16.51
CA ALA A 57 7.84 -13.97 16.50
C ALA A 57 7.00 -13.60 15.27
N VAL A 58 7.42 -14.03 14.08
CA VAL A 58 6.69 -13.78 12.82
C VAL A 58 5.32 -14.46 12.84
N SER A 59 5.24 -15.71 13.31
CA SER A 59 3.98 -16.47 13.36
C SER A 59 2.97 -15.85 14.31
N LEU A 60 3.42 -15.42 15.50
CA LEU A 60 2.57 -14.72 16.47
C LEU A 60 2.15 -13.35 15.96
N GLY A 61 3.03 -12.60 15.30
CA GLY A 61 2.68 -11.32 14.67
C GLY A 61 1.61 -11.47 13.59
N LEU A 62 1.72 -12.50 12.74
CA LEU A 62 0.68 -12.84 11.76
C LEU A 62 -0.65 -13.17 12.42
N LEU A 63 -0.64 -14.02 13.44
CA LEU A 63 -1.85 -14.50 14.12
C LEU A 63 -2.57 -13.41 14.91
N VAL A 64 -1.83 -12.55 15.62
CA VAL A 64 -2.39 -11.57 16.54
C VAL A 64 -2.67 -10.23 15.86
N VAL A 65 -1.88 -9.83 14.85
CA VAL A 65 -2.03 -8.50 14.22
C VAL A 65 -2.62 -8.57 12.82
N VAL A 66 -2.04 -9.40 11.94
CA VAL A 66 -2.43 -9.43 10.52
C VAL A 66 -3.77 -10.15 10.33
N MET A 67 -3.97 -11.29 10.99
CA MET A 67 -5.20 -12.08 10.86
C MET A 67 -6.44 -11.31 11.37
N PRO A 68 -6.43 -10.63 12.53
CA PRO A 68 -7.58 -9.82 12.96
C PRO A 68 -7.87 -8.63 12.05
N TRP A 69 -6.84 -8.03 11.44
CA TRP A 69 -7.01 -7.00 10.43
C TRP A 69 -7.67 -7.54 9.15
N ALA A 70 -7.24 -8.72 8.68
CA ALA A 70 -7.87 -9.40 7.55
C ALA A 70 -9.32 -9.77 7.85
N LEU A 71 -9.60 -10.30 9.05
CA LEU A 71 -10.96 -10.60 9.49
C LEU A 71 -11.83 -9.33 9.57
N ASP A 72 -11.32 -8.19 10.03
CA ASP A 72 -12.06 -6.91 10.01
C ASP A 72 -12.47 -6.52 8.58
N LEU A 73 -11.55 -6.64 7.62
CA LEU A 73 -11.85 -6.39 6.20
C LEU A 73 -12.93 -7.32 5.68
N MET A 74 -12.85 -8.62 6.01
CA MET A 74 -13.84 -9.61 5.60
C MET A 74 -15.20 -9.38 6.27
N VAL A 75 -15.25 -8.98 7.56
CA VAL A 75 -16.48 -8.59 8.26
C VAL A 75 -17.13 -7.41 7.55
N ARG A 76 -16.36 -6.35 7.24
CA ARG A 76 -16.87 -5.18 6.50
C ARG A 76 -17.36 -5.55 5.11
N ALA A 77 -16.66 -6.44 4.41
CA ALA A 77 -17.03 -6.89 3.08
C ALA A 77 -18.26 -7.81 3.09
N ALA A 78 -18.43 -8.62 4.13
CA ALA A 78 -19.62 -9.44 4.35
C ALA A 78 -20.83 -8.55 4.67
N PHE A 79 -20.64 -7.57 5.55
CA PHE A 79 -21.66 -6.57 5.89
C PHE A 79 -22.10 -5.75 4.66
N ALA A 80 -21.15 -5.30 3.84
CA ALA A 80 -21.44 -4.57 2.59
C ALA A 80 -22.14 -5.41 1.52
N ARG A 81 -22.09 -6.74 1.63
CA ARG A 81 -22.81 -7.70 0.79
C ARG A 81 -24.07 -8.25 1.47
N GLU A 82 -24.50 -7.65 2.58
CA GLU A 82 -25.70 -8.04 3.35
C GLU A 82 -25.65 -9.49 3.86
N ARG A 83 -24.46 -10.08 4.00
CA ARG A 83 -24.27 -11.44 4.57
C ARG A 83 -24.05 -11.35 6.08
N LEU A 84 -25.06 -10.92 6.84
CA LEU A 84 -24.92 -10.61 8.27
C LEU A 84 -24.51 -11.81 9.11
N ALA A 85 -25.01 -13.01 8.82
CA ALA A 85 -24.64 -14.23 9.54
C ALA A 85 -23.14 -14.57 9.41
N LEU A 86 -22.57 -14.35 8.22
CA LEU A 86 -21.15 -14.55 7.97
C LEU A 86 -20.33 -13.46 8.66
N ALA A 87 -20.81 -12.20 8.65
CA ALA A 87 -20.17 -11.11 9.38
C ALA A 87 -20.10 -11.39 10.90
N VAL A 88 -21.17 -11.94 11.49
CA VAL A 88 -21.18 -12.36 12.91
C VAL A 88 -20.15 -13.46 13.19
N ARG A 89 -20.08 -14.50 12.35
CA ARG A 89 -19.09 -15.59 12.50
C ARG A 89 -17.66 -15.06 12.40
N LEU A 90 -17.34 -14.27 11.39
CA LEU A 90 -16.01 -13.68 11.24
C LEU A 90 -15.66 -12.74 12.39
N ALA A 91 -16.63 -11.98 12.91
CA ALA A 91 -16.44 -11.12 14.07
C ALA A 91 -16.14 -11.94 15.34
N SER A 92 -16.79 -13.09 15.53
CA SER A 92 -16.48 -13.99 16.65
C SER A 92 -15.07 -14.58 16.57
N TRP A 93 -14.63 -15.02 15.39
CA TRP A 93 -13.25 -15.49 15.20
C TRP A 93 -12.22 -14.37 15.49
N ARG A 94 -12.54 -13.15 15.06
CA ARG A 94 -11.70 -11.99 15.36
C ARG A 94 -11.65 -11.70 16.86
N ALA A 95 -12.77 -11.78 17.56
CA ALA A 95 -12.82 -11.57 19.01
C ALA A 95 -11.97 -12.60 19.77
N MET A 96 -11.95 -13.85 19.30
CA MET A 96 -11.10 -14.91 19.87
C MET A 96 -9.61 -14.60 19.76
N LEU A 97 -9.18 -14.00 18.64
CA LEU A 97 -7.78 -13.62 18.40
C LEU A 97 -7.36 -12.31 19.11
N MET A 98 -8.32 -11.56 19.66
CA MET A 98 -8.10 -10.27 20.30
C MET A 98 -8.62 -10.27 21.74
N PRO A 99 -8.01 -11.05 22.65
CA PRO A 99 -8.47 -11.15 24.04
C PRO A 99 -8.41 -9.78 24.72
N GLY A 100 -9.49 -9.40 25.40
CA GLY A 100 -9.58 -8.11 26.10
C GLY A 100 -9.52 -6.89 25.18
N ALA A 101 -10.03 -7.01 23.93
CA ALA A 101 -10.19 -5.90 22.99
C ALA A 101 -11.58 -5.21 23.05
N GLY A 102 -12.47 -5.63 23.95
CA GLY A 102 -13.79 -5.01 24.10
C GLY A 102 -14.76 -5.26 22.93
N LEU A 103 -14.49 -6.28 22.12
CA LEU A 103 -15.27 -6.60 20.91
C LEU A 103 -16.65 -7.22 21.19
N ALA A 104 -16.94 -7.58 22.45
CA ALA A 104 -18.24 -8.11 22.87
C ALA A 104 -19.40 -7.16 22.47
N ARG A 105 -19.20 -5.84 22.63
CA ARG A 105 -20.20 -4.82 22.24
C ARG A 105 -20.52 -4.84 20.74
N GLN A 106 -19.50 -4.92 19.89
CA GLN A 106 -19.70 -5.00 18.43
C GLN A 106 -20.41 -6.29 18.03
N GLN A 107 -20.08 -7.41 18.68
CA GLN A 107 -20.72 -8.70 18.42
C GLN A 107 -22.22 -8.67 18.80
N ALA A 108 -22.57 -8.08 19.94
CA ALA A 108 -23.96 -7.97 20.39
C ALA A 108 -24.82 -7.18 19.39
N ILE A 109 -24.30 -6.07 18.83
CA ILE A 109 -24.99 -5.27 17.81
C ILE A 109 -25.18 -6.08 16.52
N LEU A 110 -24.13 -6.75 16.03
CA LEU A 110 -24.20 -7.56 14.81
C LEU A 110 -25.17 -8.74 14.95
N GLN A 111 -25.23 -9.36 16.13
CA GLN A 111 -26.22 -10.40 16.43
C GLN A 111 -27.64 -9.85 16.40
N GLY A 112 -27.89 -8.68 17.01
CA GLY A 112 -29.21 -8.04 16.96
C GLY A 112 -29.65 -7.70 15.53
N LEU A 113 -28.73 -7.22 14.68
CA LEU A 113 -29.01 -7.01 13.24
C LEU A 113 -29.30 -8.32 12.49
N ALA A 114 -28.61 -9.41 12.82
CA ALA A 114 -28.89 -10.71 12.22
C ALA A 114 -30.25 -11.28 12.67
N VAL A 115 -30.68 -11.00 13.91
CA VAL A 115 -32.03 -11.33 14.38
C VAL A 115 -33.07 -10.50 13.63
N LEU A 116 -32.84 -9.20 13.45
CA LEU A 116 -33.72 -8.31 12.68
C LEU A 116 -33.99 -8.84 11.26
N GLU A 117 -32.94 -9.28 10.57
CA GLU A 117 -33.05 -9.80 9.20
C GLU A 117 -33.82 -11.13 9.13
N ARG A 118 -33.63 -12.02 10.12
CA ARG A 118 -34.19 -13.39 10.09
C ARG A 118 -35.56 -13.52 10.72
N ARG A 119 -35.82 -12.77 11.78
CA ARG A 119 -36.99 -12.93 12.65
C ARG A 119 -37.81 -11.65 12.81
N GLY A 120 -37.38 -10.56 12.18
CA GLY A 120 -38.10 -9.29 12.19
C GLY A 120 -37.80 -8.40 13.40
N VAL A 121 -38.53 -7.28 13.45
CA VAL A 121 -38.26 -6.16 14.37
C VAL A 121 -38.56 -6.51 15.82
N ASP A 122 -39.65 -7.25 16.09
CA ASP A 122 -40.06 -7.57 17.46
C ASP A 122 -39.03 -8.41 18.20
N GLU A 123 -38.53 -9.46 17.55
CA GLU A 123 -37.48 -10.34 18.09
C GLU A 123 -36.16 -9.58 18.30
N ALA A 124 -35.81 -8.68 17.39
CA ALA A 124 -34.61 -7.84 17.54
C ALA A 124 -34.72 -6.87 18.72
N VAL A 125 -35.89 -6.23 18.90
CA VAL A 125 -36.16 -5.35 20.04
C VAL A 125 -36.14 -6.14 21.34
N SER A 126 -36.76 -7.32 21.38
CA SER A 126 -36.75 -8.22 22.54
C SER A 126 -35.33 -8.65 22.92
N TYR A 127 -34.50 -8.99 21.94
CA TYR A 127 -33.08 -9.31 22.17
C TYR A 127 -32.32 -8.15 22.84
N PHE A 128 -32.47 -6.91 22.33
CA PHE A 128 -31.81 -5.76 22.96
C PHE A 128 -32.41 -5.41 24.32
N ARG A 129 -33.72 -5.58 24.53
CA ARG A 129 -34.35 -5.38 25.84
C ARG A 129 -33.86 -6.38 26.88
N ALA A 130 -33.65 -7.65 26.52
CA ALA A 130 -33.07 -8.64 27.42
C ALA A 130 -31.67 -8.21 27.87
N ARG A 131 -30.83 -7.75 26.93
CA ARG A 131 -29.49 -7.24 27.23
C ARG A 131 -29.47 -6.01 28.13
N VAL A 132 -30.45 -5.11 27.98
CA VAL A 132 -30.59 -3.95 28.87
C VAL A 132 -30.76 -4.37 30.34
N HIS A 133 -31.40 -5.51 30.62
CA HIS A 133 -31.57 -6.01 31.99
C HIS A 133 -30.32 -6.70 32.54
N GLU A 134 -29.42 -7.17 31.68
CA GLU A 134 -28.19 -7.89 32.06
C GLU A 134 -27.01 -6.95 32.35
N THR A 135 -27.07 -5.69 31.90
CA THR A 135 -25.94 -4.76 31.90
C THR A 135 -26.11 -3.65 32.95
N GLU A 136 -25.09 -3.45 33.79
CA GLU A 136 -25.02 -2.36 34.78
C GLU A 136 -24.22 -1.12 34.30
N ASP A 137 -23.46 -1.24 33.20
CA ASP A 137 -22.67 -0.13 32.63
C ASP A 137 -23.57 0.91 31.95
N GLU A 138 -23.61 2.13 32.50
CA GLU A 138 -24.41 3.25 31.99
C GLU A 138 -24.08 3.61 30.53
N SER A 139 -22.82 3.46 30.12
CA SER A 139 -22.40 3.76 28.75
C SER A 139 -22.92 2.72 27.74
N GLU A 140 -22.98 1.46 28.16
CA GLU A 140 -23.52 0.36 27.36
C GLU A 140 -25.05 0.40 27.32
N LEU A 141 -25.70 0.73 28.43
CA LEU A 141 -27.16 0.95 28.49
C LEU A 141 -27.62 2.02 27.47
N ARG A 142 -26.93 3.15 27.39
CA ARG A 142 -27.22 4.20 26.40
C ARG A 142 -27.12 3.66 24.97
N LEU A 143 -26.10 2.87 24.67
CA LEU A 143 -25.92 2.29 23.34
C LEU A 143 -27.01 1.26 23.00
N LEU A 144 -27.40 0.42 23.96
CA LEU A 144 -28.47 -0.56 23.77
C LEU A 144 -29.82 0.13 23.51
N HIS A 145 -30.13 1.20 24.25
CA HIS A 145 -31.33 2.01 24.01
C HIS A 145 -31.31 2.69 22.62
N GLU A 146 -30.15 3.19 22.16
CA GLU A 146 -30.00 3.70 20.79
C GLU A 146 -30.25 2.61 19.73
N GLN A 147 -29.81 1.37 19.96
CA GLN A 147 -30.11 0.26 19.07
C GLN A 147 -31.61 -0.07 19.06
N ILE A 148 -32.29 -0.06 20.22
CA ILE A 148 -33.75 -0.26 20.29
C ILE A 148 -34.47 0.80 19.45
N VAL A 149 -34.13 2.08 19.61
CA VAL A 149 -34.70 3.16 18.78
C VAL A 149 -34.42 2.88 17.30
N SER A 150 -33.19 2.53 16.93
CA SER A 150 -32.82 2.23 15.55
C SER A 150 -33.64 1.06 14.97
N MET A 151 -33.92 0.01 15.74
CA MET A 151 -34.75 -1.13 15.31
C MET A 151 -36.22 -0.72 15.13
N LEU A 152 -36.77 0.09 16.04
CA LEU A 152 -38.14 0.59 15.93
C LEU A 152 -38.32 1.51 14.71
N LEU A 153 -37.37 2.42 14.48
CA LEU A 153 -37.35 3.29 13.30
C LEU A 153 -37.15 2.50 12.01
N TYR A 154 -36.33 1.45 12.04
CA TYR A 154 -36.17 0.52 10.93
C TYR A 154 -37.50 -0.16 10.57
N GLY A 155 -38.23 -0.64 11.59
CA GLY A 155 -39.55 -1.22 11.44
C GLY A 155 -40.66 -0.22 11.11
N GLN A 156 -40.32 1.07 10.95
CA GLN A 156 -41.24 2.17 10.74
C GLN A 156 -42.31 2.28 11.85
N ARG A 157 -41.98 1.86 13.07
CA ARG A 157 -42.82 2.03 14.28
C ARG A 157 -42.53 3.40 14.88
N TRP A 158 -42.88 4.45 14.14
CA TRP A 158 -42.43 5.83 14.39
C TRP A 158 -42.78 6.30 15.80
N ASN A 159 -44.04 6.14 16.22
CA ASN A 159 -44.53 6.61 17.51
C ASN A 159 -43.81 5.93 18.68
N GLU A 160 -43.61 4.61 18.62
CA GLU A 160 -42.89 3.86 19.65
C GLU A 160 -41.41 4.24 19.70
N GLY A 161 -40.77 4.40 18.54
CA GLY A 161 -39.38 4.83 18.45
C GLY A 161 -39.16 6.23 19.03
N ILE A 162 -40.08 7.16 18.74
CA ILE A 162 -40.06 8.52 19.29
C ILE A 162 -40.27 8.48 20.81
N ALA A 163 -41.29 7.77 21.30
CA ALA A 163 -41.59 7.69 22.73
C ALA A 163 -40.41 7.06 23.51
N HIS A 164 -39.81 5.99 22.98
CA HIS A 164 -38.65 5.35 23.60
C HIS A 164 -37.42 6.27 23.61
N TYR A 165 -37.21 7.07 22.56
CA TYR A 165 -36.13 8.04 22.50
C TYR A 165 -36.33 9.17 23.51
N GLU A 166 -37.49 9.82 23.51
CA GLU A 166 -37.79 10.98 24.37
C GLU A 166 -37.79 10.62 25.86
N ALA A 167 -38.13 9.38 26.19
CA ALA A 167 -38.10 8.89 27.57
C ALA A 167 -36.69 8.61 28.12
N ARG A 168 -35.65 8.58 27.27
CA ARG A 168 -34.28 8.18 27.68
C ARG A 168 -33.20 9.17 27.28
N PHE A 169 -33.43 9.99 26.26
CA PHE A 169 -32.41 10.87 25.69
C PHE A 169 -32.91 12.31 25.57
N PRO A 170 -32.04 13.31 25.84
CA PRO A 170 -32.34 14.69 25.51
C PRO A 170 -32.32 14.88 24.00
N LEU A 171 -33.07 15.88 23.50
CA LEU A 171 -33.23 16.14 22.06
C LEU A 171 -31.88 16.34 21.33
N GLY A 172 -30.89 16.95 21.99
CA GLY A 172 -29.54 17.17 21.46
C GLY A 172 -28.65 15.92 21.35
N TYR A 173 -29.05 14.78 21.94
CA TYR A 173 -28.26 13.54 21.87
C TYR A 173 -28.17 13.02 20.42
N ALA A 174 -29.30 12.99 19.70
CA ALA A 174 -29.35 12.53 18.32
C ALA A 174 -28.50 13.40 17.38
N ALA A 175 -28.35 14.70 17.64
CA ALA A 175 -27.52 15.58 16.81
C ALA A 175 -26.06 15.12 16.74
N GLN A 176 -25.56 14.47 17.80
CA GLN A 176 -24.21 13.90 17.85
C GLN A 176 -24.09 12.57 17.09
N ARG A 177 -25.21 11.95 16.71
CA ARG A 177 -25.31 10.63 16.07
C ARG A 177 -26.07 10.75 14.74
N PRO A 178 -25.38 11.10 13.63
CA PRO A 178 -26.04 11.47 12.38
C PRO A 178 -27.06 10.44 11.82
N PRO A 179 -26.83 9.12 11.87
CA PRO A 179 -27.83 8.14 11.43
C PRO A 179 -29.12 8.17 12.28
N LEU A 180 -28.97 8.32 13.60
CA LEU A 180 -30.10 8.44 14.53
C LEU A 180 -30.87 9.73 14.28
N ALA A 181 -30.17 10.86 14.08
CA ALA A 181 -30.79 12.13 13.73
C ALA A 181 -31.62 12.04 12.45
N LEU A 182 -31.09 11.43 11.37
CA LEU A 182 -31.85 11.26 10.13
C LEU A 182 -33.08 10.37 10.32
N GLY A 183 -32.94 9.26 11.05
CA GLY A 183 -34.05 8.37 11.37
C GLY A 183 -35.15 9.07 12.18
N LEU A 184 -34.77 9.81 13.23
CA LEU A 184 -35.71 10.55 14.07
C LEU A 184 -36.34 11.73 13.34
N LEU A 185 -35.59 12.45 12.51
CA LEU A 185 -36.12 13.56 11.71
C LEU A 185 -37.21 13.06 10.76
N ARG A 186 -36.98 11.89 10.14
CA ARG A 186 -38.00 11.20 9.36
C ARG A 186 -39.19 10.79 10.24
N ALA A 187 -38.95 10.16 11.38
CA ALA A 187 -40.01 9.72 12.29
C ALA A 187 -40.91 10.88 12.74
N TYR A 188 -40.32 12.01 13.13
CA TYR A 188 -41.06 13.23 13.49
C TYR A 188 -41.88 13.76 12.31
N GLY A 189 -41.33 13.71 11.09
CA GLY A 189 -42.06 14.07 9.87
C GLY A 189 -43.26 13.16 9.58
N GLU A 190 -43.08 11.83 9.70
CA GLU A 190 -44.15 10.85 9.53
C GLU A 190 -45.26 11.02 10.57
N ALA A 191 -44.88 11.29 11.83
CA ALA A 191 -45.81 11.55 12.93
C ALA A 191 -46.44 12.96 12.90
N GLY A 192 -46.10 13.81 11.93
CA GLY A 192 -46.61 15.18 11.82
C GLY A 192 -46.08 16.15 12.89
N ARG A 193 -45.08 15.77 13.69
CA ARG A 193 -44.47 16.57 14.77
C ARG A 193 -43.40 17.53 14.22
N LEU A 194 -43.82 18.47 13.37
CA LEU A 194 -42.90 19.33 12.60
C LEU A 194 -42.04 20.26 13.48
N ASP A 195 -42.54 20.73 14.63
CA ASP A 195 -41.75 21.56 15.55
C ASP A 195 -40.61 20.79 16.21
N SER A 196 -40.86 19.51 16.54
CA SER A 196 -39.82 18.60 17.05
C SER A 196 -38.78 18.31 15.96
N ALA A 197 -39.21 18.10 14.71
CA ALA A 197 -38.31 17.94 13.57
C ALA A 197 -37.44 19.20 13.34
N ALA A 198 -38.03 20.39 13.41
CA ALA A 198 -37.32 21.66 13.25
C ALA A 198 -36.28 21.86 14.37
N SER A 199 -36.65 21.54 15.61
CA SER A 199 -35.76 21.64 16.77
C SER A 199 -34.57 20.69 16.65
N LEU A 200 -34.80 19.45 16.20
CA LEU A 200 -33.74 18.49 15.94
C LEU A 200 -32.82 18.95 14.79
N LEU A 201 -33.38 19.47 13.70
CA LEU A 201 -32.58 19.99 12.59
C LEU A 201 -31.69 21.16 13.03
N ARG A 202 -32.19 22.08 13.86
CA ARG A 202 -31.39 23.18 14.43
C ARG A 202 -30.20 22.64 15.23
N ALA A 203 -30.43 21.66 16.11
CA ALA A 203 -29.35 21.04 16.87
C ALA A 203 -28.30 20.35 15.97
N VAL A 204 -28.75 19.68 14.90
CA VAL A 204 -27.84 19.09 13.90
C VAL A 204 -27.05 20.16 13.16
N GLU A 205 -27.68 21.25 12.74
CA GLU A 205 -27.02 22.36 12.05
C GLU A 205 -26.02 23.11 12.93
N GLU A 206 -26.35 23.32 14.21
CA GLU A 206 -25.48 23.99 15.17
C GLU A 206 -24.21 23.17 15.44
N LEU A 207 -24.37 21.85 15.62
CA LEU A 207 -23.24 20.97 15.91
C LEU A 207 -22.40 20.63 14.67
N LEU A 208 -23.03 20.41 13.52
CA LEU A 208 -22.39 19.83 12.33
C LEU A 208 -22.32 20.76 11.12
N GLY A 209 -23.03 21.89 11.13
CA GLY A 209 -23.20 22.76 9.96
C GLY A 209 -21.90 23.37 9.43
N SER A 210 -20.91 23.59 10.30
CA SER A 210 -19.58 24.09 9.93
C SER A 210 -18.59 23.00 9.52
N ASN A 211 -18.94 21.71 9.69
CA ASN A 211 -18.03 20.59 9.44
C ASN A 211 -18.11 20.11 7.98
N PRO A 212 -17.04 20.26 7.17
CA PRO A 212 -17.05 19.85 5.75
C PRO A 212 -17.27 18.36 5.53
N ARG A 213 -17.02 17.52 6.55
CA ARG A 213 -17.26 16.06 6.48
C ARG A 213 -18.72 15.70 6.68
N ALA A 214 -19.48 16.55 7.37
CA ALA A 214 -20.89 16.31 7.70
C ALA A 214 -21.86 16.94 6.67
N THR A 215 -21.34 17.72 5.71
CA THR A 215 -22.14 18.43 4.70
C THR A 215 -23.17 17.54 4.00
N GLY A 216 -22.81 16.29 3.65
CA GLY A 216 -23.74 15.35 3.03
C GLY A 216 -24.91 14.98 3.94
N VAL A 217 -24.64 14.65 5.20
CA VAL A 217 -25.68 14.26 6.17
C VAL A 217 -26.56 15.45 6.54
N VAL A 218 -25.96 16.63 6.76
CA VAL A 218 -26.72 17.85 7.03
C VAL A 218 -27.60 18.20 5.82
N SER A 219 -27.12 18.03 4.59
CA SER A 219 -27.92 18.28 3.39
C SER A 219 -29.07 17.28 3.25
N GLN A 220 -28.86 16.01 3.58
CA GLN A 220 -29.94 15.01 3.65
C GLN A 220 -30.97 15.33 4.73
N ALA A 221 -30.53 15.80 5.90
CA ALA A 221 -31.41 16.22 6.98
C ALA A 221 -32.29 17.42 6.54
N ARG A 222 -31.68 18.44 5.92
CA ARG A 222 -32.41 19.58 5.34
C ARG A 222 -33.43 19.13 4.30
N LEU A 223 -33.04 18.27 3.36
CA LEU A 223 -33.95 17.76 2.33
C LEU A 223 -35.13 16.98 2.96
N THR A 224 -34.84 16.12 3.94
CA THR A 224 -35.86 15.32 4.63
C THR A 224 -36.87 16.24 5.32
N PHE A 225 -36.40 17.25 6.06
CA PHE A 225 -37.27 18.24 6.70
C PHE A 225 -38.11 19.01 5.68
N LEU A 226 -37.50 19.51 4.60
CA LEU A 226 -38.21 20.23 3.54
C LEU A 226 -39.30 19.38 2.87
N ALA A 227 -39.05 18.08 2.68
CA ALA A 227 -40.05 17.17 2.13
C ALA A 227 -41.26 17.01 3.06
N TYR A 228 -41.06 16.76 4.36
CA TYR A 228 -42.18 16.57 5.29
C TYR A 228 -42.95 17.87 5.60
N VAL A 229 -42.34 19.04 5.36
CA VAL A 229 -42.98 20.34 5.48
C VAL A 229 -43.71 20.76 4.19
N GLY A 230 -43.60 19.99 3.11
CA GLY A 230 -44.29 20.26 1.84
C GLY A 230 -43.62 21.34 0.98
N ALA A 231 -42.33 21.60 1.17
CA ALA A 231 -41.58 22.58 0.38
C ALA A 231 -41.17 22.01 -0.99
N THR A 232 -42.13 21.90 -1.92
CA THR A 232 -41.98 21.24 -3.23
C THR A 232 -40.87 21.83 -4.10
N GLU A 233 -40.84 23.16 -4.28
CA GLU A 233 -39.85 23.85 -5.12
C GLU A 233 -38.38 23.59 -4.68
N PRO A 234 -37.98 23.80 -3.40
CA PRO A 234 -36.65 23.45 -2.92
C PRO A 234 -36.30 21.98 -3.08
N VAL A 235 -37.26 21.08 -2.85
CA VAL A 235 -37.06 19.62 -2.97
C VAL A 235 -36.78 19.25 -4.43
N ASP A 236 -37.54 19.78 -5.37
CA ASP A 236 -37.33 19.54 -6.80
C ASP A 236 -35.99 20.08 -7.30
N ALA A 237 -35.61 21.29 -6.87
CA ALA A 237 -34.32 21.89 -7.19
C ALA A 237 -33.14 21.08 -6.63
N ALA A 238 -33.31 20.45 -5.45
CA ALA A 238 -32.29 19.60 -4.84
C ALA A 238 -32.17 18.22 -5.49
N LEU A 239 -33.23 17.74 -6.16
CA LEU A 239 -33.33 16.38 -6.69
C LEU A 239 -33.09 16.26 -8.21
N THR A 240 -32.43 17.23 -8.84
CA THR A 240 -31.91 17.09 -10.21
C THR A 240 -30.89 15.93 -10.29
N LYS A 241 -30.67 15.37 -11.49
CA LYS A 241 -29.85 14.14 -11.70
C LYS A 241 -28.47 14.21 -11.01
N ASP A 242 -27.77 15.34 -11.14
CA ASP A 242 -26.43 15.52 -10.57
C ASP A 242 -26.45 15.85 -9.08
N ARG A 243 -27.42 16.67 -8.62
CA ARG A 243 -27.56 17.04 -7.19
C ARG A 243 -28.01 15.85 -6.35
N ARG A 244 -28.98 15.06 -6.83
CA ARG A 244 -29.39 13.80 -6.20
C ARG A 244 -28.24 12.83 -5.99
N ARG A 245 -27.37 12.66 -7.00
CA ARG A 245 -26.16 11.83 -6.90
C ARG A 245 -25.19 12.36 -5.85
N ARG A 246 -25.04 13.69 -5.73
CA ARG A 246 -24.20 14.33 -4.69
C ARG A 246 -24.74 14.11 -3.28
N LEU A 247 -26.06 14.05 -3.13
CA LEU A 247 -26.74 13.72 -1.88
C LEU A 247 -26.71 12.21 -1.55
N GLY A 248 -26.15 11.37 -2.43
CA GLY A 248 -26.07 9.92 -2.21
C GLY A 248 -27.42 9.20 -2.32
N LEU A 249 -28.40 9.80 -3.00
CA LEU A 249 -29.76 9.26 -3.10
C LEU A 249 -29.96 8.46 -4.40
N SER A 250 -30.69 7.35 -4.31
CA SER A 250 -31.15 6.57 -5.48
C SER A 250 -32.24 7.34 -6.24
N PRO A 251 -32.51 7.01 -7.52
CA PRO A 251 -33.65 7.54 -8.25
C PRO A 251 -34.97 7.31 -7.51
N ALA A 252 -35.16 6.10 -6.96
CA ALA A 252 -36.31 5.73 -6.14
C ALA A 252 -36.44 6.60 -4.88
N SER A 253 -35.35 6.82 -4.15
CA SER A 253 -35.35 7.69 -2.96
C SER A 253 -35.71 9.14 -3.32
N GLY A 254 -35.26 9.61 -4.49
CA GLY A 254 -35.64 10.92 -5.00
C GLY A 254 -37.14 11.03 -5.29
N ALA A 255 -37.73 10.05 -5.97
CA ALA A 255 -39.17 10.00 -6.23
C ALA A 255 -39.98 9.95 -4.92
N LEU A 256 -39.54 9.15 -3.93
CA LEU A 256 -40.17 9.12 -2.61
C LEU A 256 -40.20 10.50 -1.94
N PHE A 257 -39.08 11.21 -1.88
CA PHE A 257 -39.04 12.55 -1.27
C PHE A 257 -39.88 13.59 -2.02
N ARG A 258 -39.92 13.54 -3.36
CA ARG A 258 -40.82 14.41 -4.15
C ARG A 258 -42.28 14.11 -3.86
N GLY A 259 -42.65 12.83 -3.86
CA GLY A 259 -44.01 12.37 -3.55
C GLY A 259 -44.47 12.81 -2.16
N ILE A 260 -43.61 12.66 -1.14
CA ILE A 260 -43.90 13.15 0.23
C ILE A 260 -44.08 14.67 0.24
N ALA A 261 -43.23 15.43 -0.46
CA ALA A 261 -43.35 16.89 -0.52
C ALA A 261 -44.64 17.34 -1.20
N LEU A 262 -45.04 16.69 -2.29
CA LEU A 262 -46.30 16.95 -3.00
C LEU A 262 -47.50 16.63 -2.12
N TRP A 263 -47.46 15.48 -1.43
CA TRP A 263 -48.52 15.07 -0.51
C TRP A 263 -48.71 16.10 0.61
N ARG A 264 -47.62 16.51 1.25
CA ARG A 264 -47.65 17.49 2.35
C ARG A 264 -48.01 18.91 1.88
N ALA A 265 -47.88 19.19 0.58
CA ALA A 265 -48.35 20.42 -0.05
C ALA A 265 -49.82 20.35 -0.50
N GLY A 266 -50.54 19.26 -0.24
CA GLY A 266 -51.94 19.06 -0.63
C GLY A 266 -52.15 18.70 -2.11
N ARG A 267 -51.09 18.33 -2.83
CA ARG A 267 -51.15 17.91 -4.25
C ARG A 267 -51.24 16.38 -4.34
N VAL A 268 -52.38 15.83 -3.93
CA VAL A 268 -52.60 14.38 -3.76
C VAL A 268 -52.38 13.59 -5.05
N ASP A 269 -52.95 14.02 -6.17
CA ASP A 269 -52.84 13.32 -7.46
C ASP A 269 -51.37 13.25 -7.95
N ASP A 270 -50.66 14.39 -7.89
CA ASP A 270 -49.25 14.46 -8.26
C ASP A 270 -48.38 13.61 -7.32
N ALA A 271 -48.70 13.58 -6.03
CA ALA A 271 -48.01 12.77 -5.04
C ALA A 271 -48.20 11.28 -5.33
N GLN A 272 -49.42 10.84 -5.61
CA GLN A 272 -49.71 9.44 -5.95
C GLN A 272 -48.99 9.03 -7.23
N ALA A 273 -48.98 9.88 -8.26
CA ALA A 273 -48.26 9.64 -9.50
C ALA A 273 -46.74 9.47 -9.25
N GLU A 274 -46.12 10.36 -8.48
CA GLU A 274 -44.68 10.31 -8.22
C GLU A 274 -44.28 9.15 -7.30
N LEU A 275 -45.09 8.83 -6.28
CA LEU A 275 -44.87 7.67 -5.40
C LEU A 275 -44.99 6.33 -6.15
N SER A 276 -45.92 6.25 -7.11
CA SER A 276 -46.09 5.05 -7.95
C SER A 276 -44.86 4.78 -8.83
N ARG A 277 -44.12 5.83 -9.22
CA ARG A 277 -42.87 5.68 -9.99
C ARG A 277 -41.74 5.01 -9.21
N VAL A 278 -41.82 4.99 -7.88
CA VAL A 278 -40.79 4.35 -7.03
C VAL A 278 -40.63 2.87 -7.41
N GLU A 279 -41.73 2.18 -7.76
CA GLU A 279 -41.71 0.77 -8.15
C GLU A 279 -40.84 0.49 -9.38
N GLY A 280 -40.97 1.32 -10.42
CA GLY A 280 -40.16 1.20 -11.64
C GLY A 280 -38.71 1.71 -11.50
N LEU A 281 -38.40 2.48 -10.45
CA LEU A 281 -37.08 3.09 -10.23
C LEU A 281 -36.23 2.35 -9.20
N ALA A 282 -36.83 1.49 -8.38
CA ALA A 282 -36.17 0.78 -7.30
C ALA A 282 -35.23 -0.31 -7.82
N GLY A 283 -33.99 -0.31 -7.36
CA GLY A 283 -33.08 -1.44 -7.54
C GLY A 283 -33.19 -2.46 -6.41
N SER A 284 -32.34 -3.49 -6.45
CA SER A 284 -32.26 -4.54 -5.42
C SER A 284 -31.95 -4.02 -4.00
N ARG A 285 -31.48 -2.78 -3.86
CA ARG A 285 -31.15 -2.13 -2.57
C ARG A 285 -32.23 -1.16 -2.09
N ASP A 286 -33.28 -0.93 -2.87
CA ASP A 286 -34.32 0.06 -2.60
C ASP A 286 -35.60 -0.57 -2.00
N GLU A 287 -35.54 -1.82 -1.52
CA GLU A 287 -36.69 -2.54 -0.94
C GLU A 287 -37.41 -1.72 0.16
N ARG A 288 -36.65 -1.03 1.01
CA ARG A 288 -37.25 -0.17 2.04
C ARG A 288 -37.91 1.08 1.49
N VAL A 289 -37.37 1.62 0.39
CA VAL A 289 -37.95 2.78 -0.30
C VAL A 289 -39.27 2.38 -0.94
N LEU A 290 -39.35 1.15 -1.47
CA LEU A 290 -40.59 0.56 -1.97
C LEU A 290 -41.64 0.40 -0.88
N ILE A 291 -41.28 -0.22 0.25
CA ILE A 291 -42.20 -0.40 1.39
C ILE A 291 -42.69 0.96 1.91
N ALA A 292 -41.79 1.94 2.02
CA ALA A 292 -42.15 3.30 2.41
C ALA A 292 -43.09 3.98 1.41
N SER A 293 -42.87 3.81 0.10
CA SER A 293 -43.75 4.37 -0.93
C SER A 293 -45.14 3.75 -0.87
N ARG A 294 -45.25 2.42 -0.75
CA ARG A 294 -46.54 1.72 -0.63
C ARG A 294 -47.34 2.19 0.57
N ARG A 295 -46.70 2.31 1.74
CA ARG A 295 -47.36 2.85 2.94
C ARG A 295 -47.77 4.30 2.81
N ALA A 296 -46.96 5.13 2.13
CA ALA A 296 -47.34 6.51 1.86
C ALA A 296 -48.58 6.57 0.95
N ILE A 297 -48.67 5.70 -0.07
CA ILE A 297 -49.85 5.55 -0.95
C ILE A 297 -51.07 5.08 -0.17
N GLU A 298 -50.93 4.07 0.69
CA GLU A 298 -52.03 3.56 1.53
C GLU A 298 -52.54 4.63 2.52
N GLY A 299 -51.65 5.52 2.97
CA GLY A 299 -51.96 6.58 3.92
C GLY A 299 -52.39 7.91 3.32
N LEU A 300 -52.49 8.03 1.99
CA LEU A 300 -52.91 9.26 1.31
C LEU A 300 -54.43 9.45 1.49
N PRO A 301 -54.88 10.47 2.24
CA PRO A 301 -56.29 10.80 2.27
C PRO A 301 -56.70 11.44 0.93
N PRO A 302 -57.92 11.18 0.44
CA PRO A 302 -58.40 11.71 -0.84
C PRO A 302 -58.41 13.24 -0.88
N ASP A 303 -58.71 13.90 0.25
CA ASP A 303 -58.80 15.36 0.38
C ASP A 303 -57.71 15.92 1.33
N ALA A 304 -56.45 15.55 1.11
CA ALA A 304 -55.36 16.06 1.94
C ALA A 304 -55.10 17.56 1.67
N GLU A 305 -55.30 18.41 2.67
CA GLU A 305 -54.90 19.82 2.59
C GLU A 305 -53.39 20.00 2.85
N ALA A 306 -52.86 21.14 2.40
CA ALA A 306 -51.48 21.53 2.69
C ALA A 306 -51.26 21.66 4.21
N VAL A 307 -50.14 21.15 4.71
CA VAL A 307 -49.86 21.19 6.15
C VAL A 307 -49.77 22.65 6.62
N PRO A 308 -50.56 23.07 7.62
CA PRO A 308 -50.51 24.44 8.12
C PRO A 308 -49.19 24.69 8.85
N LEU A 309 -48.47 25.75 8.45
CA LEU A 309 -47.19 26.13 9.06
C LEU A 309 -47.33 27.43 9.84
N ALA A 310 -46.90 27.40 11.10
CA ALA A 310 -46.75 28.60 11.90
C ALA A 310 -45.78 29.60 11.21
N PRO A 311 -45.98 30.92 11.36
CA PRO A 311 -45.15 31.94 10.70
C PRO A 311 -43.65 31.79 10.98
N GLU A 312 -43.28 31.41 12.20
CA GLU A 312 -41.89 31.18 12.59
C GLU A 312 -41.26 29.99 11.88
N LEU A 313 -42.04 28.91 11.73
CA LEU A 313 -41.61 27.70 11.05
C LEU A 313 -41.43 27.98 9.55
N ARG A 314 -42.32 28.76 8.94
CA ARG A 314 -42.19 29.20 7.53
C ARG A 314 -40.87 29.95 7.27
N ARG A 315 -40.51 30.92 8.13
CA ARG A 315 -39.20 31.61 8.05
C ARG A 315 -38.01 30.67 8.25
N TYR A 316 -38.17 29.61 9.06
CA TYR A 316 -37.12 28.62 9.23
C TYR A 316 -36.98 27.74 7.98
N VAL A 317 -38.08 27.32 7.35
CA VAL A 317 -38.11 26.56 6.10
C VAL A 317 -37.38 27.31 4.98
N GLU A 318 -37.67 28.60 4.80
CA GLU A 318 -36.98 29.44 3.81
C GLU A 318 -35.47 29.51 4.05
N ARG A 319 -35.04 29.66 5.31
CA ARG A 319 -33.61 29.64 5.67
C ARG A 319 -32.96 28.29 5.38
N VAL A 320 -33.66 27.19 5.66
CA VAL A 320 -33.17 25.82 5.38
C VAL A 320 -33.05 25.58 3.88
N ALA A 321 -34.03 26.01 3.09
CA ALA A 321 -34.03 25.91 1.64
C ALA A 321 -32.84 26.68 1.03
N THR A 322 -32.65 27.94 1.42
CA THR A 322 -31.52 28.76 0.95
C THR A 322 -30.18 28.11 1.31
N ARG A 323 -30.01 27.60 2.54
CA ARG A 323 -28.79 26.89 2.96
C ARG A 323 -28.53 25.59 2.20
N LEU A 324 -29.58 24.87 1.83
CA LEU A 324 -29.43 23.67 1.00
C LEU A 324 -28.99 24.07 -0.41
N GLU A 325 -29.60 25.10 -0.98
CA GLU A 325 -29.27 25.59 -2.32
C GLU A 325 -27.83 26.11 -2.40
N THR A 326 -27.37 26.90 -1.43
CA THR A 326 -25.98 27.40 -1.43
C THR A 326 -24.96 26.26 -1.41
N VAL A 327 -25.22 25.20 -0.64
CA VAL A 327 -24.36 24.01 -0.59
C VAL A 327 -24.40 23.21 -1.90
N LEU A 328 -25.56 23.08 -2.54
CA LEU A 328 -25.71 22.36 -3.81
C LEU A 328 -25.22 23.16 -5.03
N ALA A 329 -25.22 24.48 -4.95
CA ALA A 329 -24.69 25.38 -5.98
C ALA A 329 -23.15 25.44 -5.96
N ALA A 330 -22.52 25.23 -4.80
CA ALA A 330 -21.06 25.18 -4.70
C ALA A 330 -20.47 24.06 -5.60
N ALA A 331 -19.55 24.44 -6.49
CA ALA A 331 -18.88 23.51 -7.39
C ALA A 331 -18.03 22.48 -6.59
N PRO A 332 -18.04 21.18 -6.94
CA PRO A 332 -17.27 20.19 -6.20
C PRO A 332 -15.77 20.41 -6.41
N VAL A 333 -15.06 20.78 -5.34
CA VAL A 333 -13.59 20.99 -5.32
C VAL A 333 -12.80 19.68 -5.54
N VAL A 334 -13.41 18.50 -5.32
CA VAL A 334 -12.73 17.20 -5.48
C VAL A 334 -13.65 16.22 -6.20
N ARG A 335 -13.25 15.75 -7.39
CA ARG A 335 -13.86 14.59 -8.05
C ARG A 335 -13.59 13.33 -7.23
N ARG A 336 -14.43 13.05 -6.23
CA ARG A 336 -14.28 11.88 -5.34
C ARG A 336 -14.62 10.53 -5.99
N THR A 337 -15.08 10.50 -7.24
CA THR A 337 -15.81 9.34 -7.81
C THR A 337 -15.23 8.73 -9.09
N GLY A 338 -13.96 8.98 -9.41
CA GLY A 338 -13.28 8.28 -10.53
C GLY A 338 -12.71 6.92 -10.09
N PRO A 339 -12.87 5.82 -10.87
CA PRO A 339 -12.18 4.57 -10.58
C PRO A 339 -10.68 4.76 -10.80
N LEU A 340 -9.90 4.41 -9.77
CA LEU A 340 -8.44 4.32 -9.79
C LEU A 340 -8.04 3.14 -10.67
N ARG A 341 -7.23 3.38 -11.71
CA ARG A 341 -6.73 2.35 -12.62
C ARG A 341 -5.21 2.34 -12.67
N VAL A 342 -4.57 3.50 -12.69
CA VAL A 342 -3.12 3.58 -12.83
C VAL A 342 -2.45 3.18 -11.53
N THR A 343 -2.89 3.73 -10.39
CA THR A 343 -2.33 3.39 -9.07
C THR A 343 -2.31 1.86 -8.81
N PRO A 344 -3.44 1.12 -8.89
CA PRO A 344 -3.41 -0.32 -8.64
C PRO A 344 -2.58 -1.10 -9.68
N LEU A 345 -2.53 -0.64 -10.93
CA LEU A 345 -1.67 -1.25 -11.96
C LEU A 345 -0.19 -1.10 -11.62
N LEU A 346 0.25 0.09 -11.20
CA LEU A 346 1.64 0.33 -10.77
C LEU A 346 2.00 -0.55 -9.57
N LEU A 347 1.12 -0.66 -8.58
CA LEU A 347 1.34 -1.52 -7.41
C LEU A 347 1.47 -2.98 -7.81
N LEU A 348 0.60 -3.47 -8.69
CA LEU A 348 0.68 -4.83 -9.22
C LEU A 348 2.01 -5.06 -9.92
N LEU A 349 2.42 -4.16 -10.82
CA LEU A 349 3.66 -4.29 -11.57
C LEU A 349 4.92 -4.22 -10.69
N LEU A 350 4.95 -3.37 -9.66
CA LEU A 350 6.04 -3.32 -8.69
C LEU A 350 6.20 -4.65 -7.93
N VAL A 351 5.09 -5.20 -7.44
CA VAL A 351 5.09 -6.49 -6.73
C VAL A 351 5.46 -7.63 -7.68
N SER A 352 4.88 -7.65 -8.88
CA SER A 352 5.20 -8.64 -9.91
C SER A 352 6.68 -8.58 -10.32
N GLY A 353 7.25 -7.40 -10.51
CA GLY A 353 8.66 -7.22 -10.84
C GLY A 353 9.57 -7.83 -9.78
N TYR A 354 9.30 -7.56 -8.50
CA TYR A 354 10.03 -8.19 -7.39
C TYR A 354 9.88 -9.73 -7.37
N LEU A 355 8.66 -10.26 -7.53
CA LEU A 355 8.42 -11.70 -7.56
C LEU A 355 9.13 -12.39 -8.73
N VAL A 356 9.12 -11.78 -9.93
CA VAL A 356 9.87 -12.31 -11.08
C VAL A 356 11.38 -12.24 -10.80
N GLY A 357 11.86 -11.17 -10.17
CA GLY A 357 13.25 -11.07 -9.72
C GLY A 357 13.67 -12.21 -8.79
N LEU A 358 12.79 -12.62 -7.86
CA LEU A 358 13.03 -13.79 -7.00
C LEU A 358 13.15 -15.09 -7.81
N VAL A 359 12.29 -15.29 -8.82
CA VAL A 359 12.35 -16.47 -9.69
C VAL A 359 13.60 -16.48 -10.55
N LEU A 360 14.10 -15.31 -10.95
CA LEU A 360 15.33 -15.14 -11.74
C LEU A 360 16.62 -15.18 -10.91
N GLY A 361 16.57 -15.66 -9.66
CA GLY A 361 17.73 -15.86 -8.80
C GLY A 361 17.85 -14.88 -7.63
N GLY A 362 16.89 -13.97 -7.44
CA GLY A 362 16.80 -13.10 -6.25
C GLY A 362 17.84 -11.97 -6.14
N GLY A 363 18.87 -11.95 -6.99
CA GLY A 363 19.82 -10.85 -7.12
C GLY A 363 20.89 -11.09 -8.19
N GLY A 364 21.93 -10.24 -8.23
CA GLY A 364 23.06 -10.35 -9.16
C GLY A 364 22.72 -10.28 -10.64
N PRO A 365 23.28 -11.15 -11.51
CA PRO A 365 22.98 -11.14 -12.95
C PRO A 365 21.49 -11.30 -13.29
N GLY A 366 20.70 -11.90 -12.38
CA GLY A 366 19.24 -11.99 -12.50
C GLY A 366 18.55 -10.63 -12.53
N LEU A 367 19.07 -9.64 -11.78
CA LEU A 367 18.56 -8.26 -11.80
C LEU A 367 18.84 -7.59 -13.15
N LEU A 368 20.01 -7.84 -13.75
CA LEU A 368 20.32 -7.36 -15.08
C LEU A 368 19.39 -7.98 -16.13
N ARG A 369 19.04 -9.26 -16.00
CA ARG A 369 18.04 -9.90 -16.88
C ARG A 369 16.63 -9.36 -16.70
N LEU A 370 16.24 -9.03 -15.47
CA LEU A 370 14.95 -8.40 -15.19
C LEU A 370 14.86 -6.97 -15.77
N GLY A 371 16.00 -6.34 -16.02
CA GLY A 371 16.10 -5.02 -16.66
C GLY A 371 16.59 -3.91 -15.76
N ALA A 372 17.40 -4.23 -14.75
CA ALA A 372 18.09 -3.22 -13.96
C ALA A 372 19.01 -2.37 -14.84
N ALA A 373 19.15 -1.09 -14.49
CA ALA A 373 20.01 -0.17 -15.22
C ALA A 373 21.42 -0.16 -14.61
N THR A 374 22.44 -0.23 -15.46
CA THR A 374 23.83 0.12 -15.11
C THR A 374 24.32 1.24 -16.03
N PRO A 375 25.23 2.11 -15.55
CA PRO A 375 25.82 3.16 -16.39
C PRO A 375 26.41 2.63 -17.70
N GLU A 376 27.09 1.49 -17.68
CA GLU A 376 27.68 0.89 -18.89
C GLU A 376 26.65 0.44 -19.90
N LEU A 377 25.64 -0.33 -19.49
CA LEU A 377 24.63 -0.85 -20.40
C LEU A 377 23.85 0.30 -21.05
N VAL A 378 23.48 1.31 -20.27
CA VAL A 378 22.75 2.47 -20.79
C VAL A 378 23.63 3.28 -21.76
N ARG A 379 24.91 3.52 -21.44
CA ARG A 379 25.85 4.19 -22.36
C ARG A 379 26.11 3.39 -23.63
N ALA A 380 26.03 2.06 -23.57
CA ALA A 380 26.13 1.15 -24.72
C ALA A 380 24.85 1.10 -25.58
N GLY A 381 23.81 1.89 -25.26
CA GLY A 381 22.59 1.99 -26.08
C GLY A 381 21.37 1.25 -25.52
N SER A 382 21.47 0.62 -24.35
CA SER A 382 20.37 -0.10 -23.69
C SER A 382 19.39 0.85 -22.97
N TRP A 383 18.88 1.86 -23.69
CA TRP A 383 18.00 2.90 -23.13
C TRP A 383 16.69 2.37 -22.53
N GLY A 384 16.20 1.21 -22.99
CA GLY A 384 15.03 0.53 -22.43
C GLY A 384 15.14 0.29 -20.91
N ARG A 385 16.36 0.14 -20.39
CA ARG A 385 16.65 -0.05 -18.96
C ARG A 385 16.24 1.11 -18.07
N LEU A 386 16.14 2.33 -18.62
CA LEU A 386 15.63 3.48 -17.89
C LEU A 386 14.16 3.33 -17.47
N VAL A 387 13.39 2.53 -18.22
CA VAL A 387 11.97 2.28 -17.98
C VAL A 387 11.76 0.92 -17.31
N THR A 388 12.45 -0.13 -17.76
CA THR A 388 12.32 -1.46 -17.13
C THR A 388 12.90 -1.49 -15.73
N GLY A 389 13.98 -0.72 -15.49
CA GLY A 389 14.62 -0.61 -14.18
C GLY A 389 13.68 -0.10 -13.09
N LEU A 390 12.61 0.61 -13.46
CA LEU A 390 11.57 1.09 -12.53
C LEU A 390 10.82 -0.04 -11.82
N TRP A 391 10.79 -1.23 -12.40
CA TRP A 391 10.13 -2.41 -11.85
C TRP A 391 11.09 -3.33 -11.11
N VAL A 392 12.38 -3.02 -11.12
CA VAL A 392 13.41 -3.80 -10.45
C VAL A 392 13.60 -3.30 -9.02
N GLN A 393 13.49 -4.23 -8.08
CA GLN A 393 13.78 -4.01 -6.67
C GLN A 393 14.58 -5.19 -6.15
N SER A 394 15.68 -4.93 -5.44
CA SER A 394 16.58 -5.95 -4.89
C SER A 394 16.21 -6.38 -3.47
N ASP A 395 15.48 -5.56 -2.73
CA ASP A 395 15.23 -5.77 -1.30
C ASP A 395 13.75 -5.54 -0.92
N PRO A 396 13.23 -6.31 0.05
CA PRO A 396 11.81 -6.25 0.43
C PRO A 396 11.41 -4.94 1.13
N ILE A 397 12.35 -4.27 1.83
CA ILE A 397 12.07 -3.03 2.56
C ILE A 397 11.85 -1.88 1.59
N GLY A 398 12.74 -1.72 0.62
CA GLY A 398 12.62 -0.75 -0.46
C GLY A 398 11.40 -1.01 -1.33
N LEU A 399 11.03 -2.29 -1.56
CA LEU A 399 9.74 -2.62 -2.20
C LEU A 399 8.58 -2.10 -1.38
N LEU A 400 8.54 -2.42 -0.08
CA LEU A 400 7.46 -2.02 0.82
C LEU A 400 7.30 -0.50 0.83
N LEU A 401 8.40 0.24 0.98
CA LEU A 401 8.37 1.70 0.99
C LEU A 401 7.91 2.28 -0.35
N SER A 402 8.32 1.68 -1.46
CA SER A 402 7.90 2.12 -2.80
C SER A 402 6.41 1.85 -3.04
N VAL A 403 5.94 0.65 -2.70
CA VAL A 403 4.52 0.26 -2.74
C VAL A 403 3.69 1.16 -1.82
N TYR A 404 4.15 1.41 -0.60
CA TYR A 404 3.45 2.29 0.35
C TYR A 404 3.43 3.74 -0.13
N GLY A 405 4.51 4.22 -0.74
CA GLY A 405 4.59 5.54 -1.38
C GLY A 405 3.56 5.72 -2.48
N VAL A 406 3.52 4.79 -3.43
CA VAL A 406 2.56 4.82 -4.53
C VAL A 406 1.13 4.60 -4.03
N TRP A 407 0.91 3.73 -3.04
CA TRP A 407 -0.42 3.48 -2.47
C TRP A 407 -0.97 4.69 -1.71
N LEU A 408 -0.14 5.39 -0.94
CA LEU A 408 -0.54 6.55 -0.15
C LEU A 408 -0.73 7.80 -1.04
N ALA A 409 0.22 8.05 -1.95
CA ALA A 409 0.25 9.27 -2.76
C ALA A 409 -0.52 9.15 -4.08
N GLY A 410 -0.48 7.98 -4.73
CA GLY A 410 -1.06 7.75 -6.06
C GLY A 410 -2.55 8.07 -6.17
N PRO A 411 -3.41 7.67 -5.22
CA PRO A 411 -4.83 8.01 -5.29
C PRO A 411 -5.12 9.52 -5.22
N LEU A 412 -4.28 10.30 -4.53
CA LEU A 412 -4.40 11.75 -4.47
C LEU A 412 -4.09 12.36 -5.84
N VAL A 413 -2.96 11.96 -6.44
CA VAL A 413 -2.52 12.45 -7.75
C VAL A 413 -3.50 12.03 -8.85
N GLU A 414 -3.88 10.76 -8.91
CA GLU A 414 -4.76 10.22 -9.95
C GLU A 414 -6.17 10.83 -9.92
N ARG A 415 -6.72 11.10 -8.72
CA ARG A 415 -8.07 11.70 -8.59
C ARG A 415 -8.09 13.20 -8.90
N LEU A 416 -7.03 13.92 -8.51
CA LEU A 416 -6.97 15.37 -8.71
C LEU A 416 -6.54 15.74 -10.13
N TYR A 417 -5.57 15.02 -10.69
CA TYR A 417 -4.92 15.36 -11.95
C TYR A 417 -5.23 14.40 -13.10
N GLY A 418 -5.79 13.22 -12.80
CA GLY A 418 -6.15 12.20 -13.78
C GLY A 418 -5.05 11.18 -14.06
N ARG A 419 -5.41 10.16 -14.83
CA ARG A 419 -4.60 8.96 -15.11
C ARG A 419 -3.30 9.27 -15.86
N GLY A 420 -3.36 10.07 -16.92
CA GLY A 420 -2.19 10.35 -17.75
C GLY A 420 -1.07 11.06 -16.97
N ARG A 421 -1.44 12.02 -16.11
CA ARG A 421 -0.47 12.70 -15.24
C ARG A 421 0.07 11.80 -14.15
N MET A 422 -0.77 10.97 -13.55
CA MET A 422 -0.29 9.95 -12.62
C MET A 422 0.79 9.08 -13.27
N LEU A 423 0.58 8.63 -14.52
CA LEU A 423 1.57 7.86 -15.27
C LEU A 423 2.86 8.66 -15.54
N LEU A 424 2.75 9.90 -16.03
CA LEU A 424 3.92 10.74 -16.31
C LEU A 424 4.76 11.00 -15.06
N VAL A 425 4.11 11.24 -13.93
CA VAL A 425 4.79 11.65 -12.70
C VAL A 425 5.34 10.46 -11.91
N SER A 426 4.74 9.28 -12.07
CA SER A 426 5.31 8.05 -11.53
C SER A 426 6.42 7.53 -12.45
N VAL A 427 6.06 7.10 -13.66
CA VAL A 427 6.96 6.43 -14.60
C VAL A 427 7.94 7.41 -15.25
N GLY A 428 7.47 8.57 -15.71
CA GLY A 428 8.32 9.55 -16.38
C GLY A 428 9.33 10.21 -15.43
N ALA A 429 8.88 10.67 -14.26
CA ALA A 429 9.79 11.23 -13.27
C ALA A 429 10.76 10.19 -12.71
N GLY A 430 10.30 8.95 -12.50
CA GLY A 430 11.16 7.82 -12.15
C GLY A 430 12.24 7.58 -13.20
N ALA A 431 11.88 7.52 -14.49
CA ALA A 431 12.83 7.30 -15.58
C ALA A 431 13.86 8.43 -15.70
N ILE A 432 13.44 9.68 -15.49
CA ILE A 432 14.36 10.85 -15.43
C ILE A 432 15.32 10.71 -14.24
N GLY A 433 14.83 10.25 -13.08
CA GLY A 433 15.66 9.95 -11.93
C GLY A 433 16.71 8.89 -12.23
N VAL A 434 16.32 7.77 -12.87
CA VAL A 434 17.25 6.70 -13.27
C VAL A 434 18.26 7.25 -14.27
N ALA A 435 17.82 7.96 -15.30
CA ALA A 435 18.69 8.53 -16.32
C ALA A 435 19.73 9.48 -15.70
N GLY A 436 19.31 10.37 -14.81
CA GLY A 436 20.20 11.27 -14.11
C GLY A 436 21.21 10.55 -13.21
N ALA A 437 20.77 9.54 -12.46
CA ALA A 437 21.65 8.72 -11.64
C ALA A 437 22.70 7.98 -12.48
N VAL A 438 22.31 7.45 -13.64
CA VAL A 438 23.20 6.74 -14.59
C VAL A 438 24.21 7.71 -15.24
N MET A 439 23.75 8.85 -15.75
CA MET A 439 24.59 9.80 -16.48
C MET A 439 25.64 10.45 -15.58
N LEU A 440 25.30 10.68 -14.31
CA LEU A 440 26.19 11.31 -13.33
C LEU A 440 27.04 10.30 -12.56
N ALA A 441 26.82 8.99 -12.75
CA ALA A 441 27.57 7.93 -12.06
C ALA A 441 29.02 7.78 -12.56
N PRO A 442 30.02 7.93 -11.67
CA PRO A 442 31.41 7.61 -11.98
C PRO A 442 31.67 6.09 -11.96
N ALA A 443 30.93 5.33 -11.15
CA ALA A 443 31.10 3.88 -11.00
C ALA A 443 30.28 3.12 -12.06
N PRO A 444 30.92 2.41 -13.00
CA PRO A 444 30.25 1.96 -14.21
C PRO A 444 29.44 0.65 -14.01
N ALA A 445 29.72 -0.11 -12.94
CA ALA A 445 28.99 -1.32 -12.53
C ALA A 445 27.81 -1.11 -11.57
N MET A 446 27.47 0.14 -11.23
CA MET A 446 26.42 0.42 -10.26
C MET A 446 25.05 -0.04 -10.78
N VAL A 447 24.47 -1.09 -10.19
CA VAL A 447 23.10 -1.53 -10.53
C VAL A 447 22.07 -0.67 -9.81
N LEU A 448 21.15 -0.09 -10.58
CA LEU A 448 20.11 0.82 -10.13
C LEU A 448 18.71 0.20 -10.31
N GLY A 449 17.98 0.10 -9.20
CA GLY A 449 16.54 -0.15 -9.18
C GLY A 449 15.78 1.17 -9.11
N GLY A 450 14.74 1.32 -9.94
CA GLY A 450 14.03 2.58 -10.13
C GLY A 450 12.69 2.68 -9.40
N ALA A 451 12.27 1.64 -8.67
CA ALA A 451 10.99 1.64 -7.95
C ALA A 451 10.92 2.73 -6.87
N SER A 452 12.01 2.95 -6.14
CA SER A 452 12.14 4.03 -5.15
C SER A 452 12.09 5.43 -5.78
N LEU A 453 12.60 5.58 -7.00
CA LEU A 453 12.56 6.82 -7.78
C LEU A 453 11.15 7.11 -8.30
N MET A 454 10.44 6.08 -8.78
CA MET A 454 9.03 6.16 -9.15
C MET A 454 8.15 6.57 -7.95
N ALA A 455 8.37 5.93 -6.79
CA ALA A 455 7.66 6.24 -5.56
C ALA A 455 7.95 7.68 -5.11
N THR A 456 9.22 8.12 -5.17
CA THR A 456 9.63 9.49 -4.88
C THR A 456 8.94 10.51 -5.78
N GLY A 457 8.90 10.27 -7.10
CA GLY A 457 8.15 11.12 -8.04
C GLY A 457 6.67 11.23 -7.66
N THR A 458 6.06 10.10 -7.30
CA THR A 458 4.64 10.04 -6.89
C THR A 458 4.37 10.70 -5.53
N VAL A 459 5.27 10.55 -4.56
CA VAL A 459 5.15 11.18 -3.24
C VAL A 459 5.37 12.69 -3.34
N MET A 460 6.38 13.11 -4.10
CA MET A 460 6.66 14.54 -4.33
C MET A 460 5.50 15.23 -5.05
N ALA A 461 4.87 14.54 -5.99
CA ALA A 461 3.64 15.00 -6.63
C ALA A 461 2.54 15.32 -5.63
N ALA A 462 2.23 14.38 -4.75
CA ALA A 462 1.20 14.57 -3.74
C ALA A 462 1.57 15.69 -2.76
N LEU A 463 2.85 15.78 -2.35
CA LEU A 463 3.34 16.87 -1.50
C LEU A 463 3.18 18.23 -2.17
N TRP A 464 3.60 18.37 -3.42
CA TRP A 464 3.46 19.60 -4.19
C TRP A 464 2.00 20.06 -4.24
N VAL A 465 1.09 19.12 -4.52
CA VAL A 465 -0.36 19.39 -4.53
C VAL A 465 -0.86 19.88 -3.19
N LEU A 466 -0.43 19.26 -2.08
CA LEU A 466 -0.83 19.67 -0.73
C LEU A 466 -0.23 21.03 -0.34
N LEU A 467 0.97 21.36 -0.80
CA LEU A 467 1.67 22.59 -0.45
C LEU A 467 1.18 23.80 -1.25
N LEU A 468 0.57 23.61 -2.43
CA LEU A 468 0.07 24.72 -3.23
C LEU A 468 -1.10 25.46 -2.55
N PRO A 469 -1.07 26.82 -2.49
CA PRO A 469 -2.16 27.64 -1.92
C PRO A 469 -3.51 27.45 -2.63
N ARG A 470 -3.48 27.00 -3.89
CA ARG A 470 -4.67 26.79 -4.73
C ARG A 470 -5.53 25.59 -4.30
N THR A 471 -5.06 24.76 -3.38
CA THR A 471 -5.90 23.69 -2.81
C THR A 471 -6.68 24.22 -1.61
N GLU A 472 -8.01 24.27 -1.72
CA GLU A 472 -8.91 24.64 -0.61
C GLU A 472 -9.03 23.52 0.43
N LEU A 473 -7.91 22.89 0.80
CA LEU A 473 -7.84 21.91 1.87
C LEU A 473 -7.61 22.64 3.19
N PRO A 474 -8.44 22.38 4.23
CA PRO A 474 -8.24 22.93 5.57
C PRO A 474 -6.81 22.63 6.05
N GLY A 475 -6.13 23.62 6.64
CA GLY A 475 -4.72 23.53 7.02
C GLY A 475 -4.38 22.31 7.90
N ARG A 476 -5.31 21.90 8.78
CA ARG A 476 -5.15 20.68 9.60
C ARG A 476 -5.13 19.40 8.75
N THR A 477 -6.01 19.26 7.77
CA THR A 477 -6.06 18.09 6.88
C THR A 477 -4.81 18.01 6.01
N ARG A 478 -4.35 19.16 5.52
CA ARG A 478 -3.11 19.30 4.76
C ARG A 478 -1.90 18.82 5.56
N ARG A 479 -1.75 19.27 6.81
CA ARG A 479 -0.66 18.84 7.71
C ARG A 479 -0.73 17.35 8.02
N ILE A 480 -1.92 16.81 8.30
CA ILE A 480 -2.11 15.37 8.58
C ILE A 480 -1.72 14.49 7.39
N LEU A 481 -1.91 14.96 6.15
CA LEU A 481 -1.54 14.22 4.94
C LEU A 481 -0.09 14.46 4.51
N ALA A 482 0.43 15.68 4.69
CA ALA A 482 1.78 16.04 4.27
C ALA A 482 2.84 15.40 5.18
N LEU A 483 2.63 15.37 6.49
CA LEU A 483 3.60 14.79 7.43
C LEU A 483 3.98 13.33 7.12
N PRO A 484 3.04 12.38 6.93
CA PRO A 484 3.40 11.00 6.59
C PRO A 484 4.07 10.90 5.22
N LEU A 485 3.74 11.77 4.25
CA LEU A 485 4.41 11.80 2.94
C LEU A 485 5.86 12.30 3.06
N VAL A 486 6.14 13.31 3.88
CA VAL A 486 7.50 13.79 4.16
C VAL A 486 8.31 12.72 4.88
N LEU A 487 7.75 12.10 5.93
CA LEU A 487 8.41 11.01 6.66
C LEU A 487 8.69 9.82 5.74
N LEU A 488 7.78 9.52 4.82
CA LEU A 488 7.97 8.45 3.84
C LEU A 488 9.05 8.79 2.82
N LEU A 489 9.12 10.03 2.34
CA LEU A 489 10.20 10.48 1.46
C LEU A 489 11.56 10.34 2.16
N PHE A 490 11.64 10.71 3.43
CA PHE A 490 12.83 10.53 4.26
C PHE A 490 13.18 9.05 4.47
N ALA A 491 12.17 8.20 4.73
CA ALA A 491 12.37 6.76 4.85
C ALA A 491 12.87 6.13 3.54
N ILE A 492 12.31 6.52 2.39
CA ILE A 492 12.78 6.09 1.06
C ILE A 492 14.23 6.51 0.86
N ALA A 493 14.60 7.75 1.23
CA ALA A 493 15.97 8.24 1.09
C ALA A 493 16.98 7.48 1.96
N ILE A 494 16.61 7.11 3.19
CA ILE A 494 17.48 6.32 4.10
C ILE A 494 17.56 4.85 3.69
N SER A 495 16.45 4.30 3.17
CA SER A 495 16.36 2.87 2.84
C SER A 495 17.16 2.47 1.62
N ILE A 496 17.73 3.42 0.86
CA ILE A 496 18.60 3.06 -0.26
C ILE A 496 19.85 2.37 0.31
N PRO A 497 20.10 1.10 -0.05
CA PRO A 497 21.21 0.34 0.52
C PRO A 497 22.53 1.11 0.40
N ARG A 498 23.28 1.17 1.51
CA ARG A 498 24.59 1.86 1.59
C ARG A 498 25.63 1.33 0.58
N GLY A 499 25.37 0.19 -0.06
CA GLY A 499 26.16 -0.39 -1.16
C GLY A 499 25.89 0.21 -2.56
N GLN A 500 25.04 1.23 -2.71
CA GLN A 500 24.84 1.96 -3.98
C GLN A 500 25.77 3.17 -4.17
N GLY A 501 26.78 3.33 -3.31
CA GLY A 501 27.67 4.49 -3.30
C GLY A 501 27.03 5.72 -2.63
N PRO A 502 27.74 6.41 -1.72
CA PRO A 502 27.15 7.42 -0.82
C PRO A 502 26.64 8.71 -1.50
N VAL A 503 26.92 8.95 -2.79
CA VAL A 503 26.69 10.26 -3.44
C VAL A 503 25.64 10.25 -4.55
N LEU A 504 25.28 9.10 -5.14
CA LEU A 504 24.52 9.06 -6.41
C LEU A 504 23.05 8.68 -6.31
N ALA A 505 22.69 7.84 -5.35
CA ALA A 505 21.30 7.57 -5.01
C ALA A 505 20.48 8.83 -4.67
N PRO A 506 21.01 9.84 -3.95
CA PRO A 506 20.31 11.09 -3.68
C PRO A 506 20.06 11.93 -4.94
N VAL A 507 20.97 11.90 -5.93
CA VAL A 507 20.85 12.68 -7.17
C VAL A 507 19.65 12.20 -7.98
N GLY A 508 19.49 10.88 -8.15
CA GLY A 508 18.32 10.31 -8.82
C GLY A 508 17.01 10.69 -8.13
N LEU A 509 16.99 10.70 -6.79
CA LEU A 509 15.83 11.12 -6.00
C LEU A 509 15.48 12.60 -6.22
N VAL A 510 16.48 13.49 -6.20
CA VAL A 510 16.29 14.92 -6.42
C VAL A 510 15.79 15.19 -7.83
N LEU A 511 16.34 14.52 -8.85
CA LEU A 511 15.91 14.68 -10.23
C LEU A 511 14.48 14.14 -10.45
N ALA A 512 14.14 13.00 -9.86
CA ALA A 512 12.76 12.49 -9.89
C ALA A 512 11.77 13.45 -9.20
N ALA A 513 12.15 14.00 -8.04
CA ALA A 513 11.36 14.99 -7.32
C ALA A 513 11.16 16.28 -8.13
N GLY A 514 12.24 16.83 -8.70
CA GLY A 514 12.21 18.03 -9.53
C GLY A 514 11.39 17.84 -10.80
N ALA A 515 11.57 16.72 -11.50
CA ALA A 515 10.79 16.37 -12.68
C ALA A 515 9.30 16.23 -12.34
N SER A 516 8.96 15.62 -11.21
CA SER A 516 7.58 15.51 -10.72
C SER A 516 6.93 16.87 -10.50
N ILE A 517 7.64 17.80 -9.83
CA ILE A 517 7.19 19.18 -9.61
C ILE A 517 6.96 19.89 -10.95
N LEU A 518 7.87 19.73 -11.91
CA LEU A 518 7.77 20.33 -13.25
C LEU A 518 6.53 19.80 -14.00
N LEU A 519 6.38 18.47 -14.05
CA LEU A 519 5.30 17.78 -14.76
C LEU A 519 3.91 18.08 -14.19
N ILE A 520 3.81 18.39 -12.89
CA ILE A 520 2.55 18.79 -12.24
C ILE A 520 2.33 20.30 -12.25
N GLY A 521 3.38 21.08 -12.00
CA GLY A 521 3.32 22.52 -11.85
C GLY A 521 3.06 23.26 -13.16
N LEU A 522 3.62 22.78 -14.27
CA LEU A 522 3.54 23.48 -15.57
C LEU A 522 2.34 23.07 -16.44
N VAL A 523 1.61 22.01 -16.10
CA VAL A 523 0.54 21.49 -16.96
C VAL A 523 -0.85 21.82 -16.38
N PRO A 524 -1.54 22.89 -16.84
CA PRO A 524 -2.86 23.26 -16.34
C PRO A 524 -3.90 22.15 -16.54
N PRO A 525 -4.88 21.97 -15.63
CA PRO A 525 -5.77 20.81 -15.61
C PRO A 525 -6.69 20.67 -16.83
N ARG A 526 -6.86 21.73 -17.62
CA ARG A 526 -7.67 21.77 -18.85
C ARG A 526 -6.91 22.54 -19.93
N GLY A 527 -7.29 22.31 -21.20
CA GLY A 527 -6.69 22.97 -22.37
C GLY A 527 -5.69 22.11 -23.14
N VAL A 528 -5.02 22.72 -24.11
CA VAL A 528 -4.09 22.06 -25.06
C VAL A 528 -2.98 21.30 -24.32
N ALA A 529 -2.40 21.90 -23.28
CA ALA A 529 -1.37 21.27 -22.45
C ALA A 529 -1.84 19.95 -21.78
N ALA A 530 -3.11 19.85 -21.38
CA ALA A 530 -3.67 18.63 -20.82
C ALA A 530 -3.90 17.53 -21.89
N THR A 531 -4.04 17.91 -23.16
CA THR A 531 -4.11 16.97 -24.29
C THR A 531 -2.72 16.47 -24.66
N ILE A 532 -1.73 17.37 -24.71
CA ILE A 532 -0.31 17.00 -24.91
C ILE A 532 0.15 16.05 -23.82
N ALA A 533 -0.12 16.35 -22.54
CA ALA A 533 0.23 15.45 -21.44
C ALA A 533 -0.45 14.07 -21.54
N ARG A 534 -1.68 14.00 -22.06
CA ARG A 534 -2.34 12.71 -22.34
C ARG A 534 -1.67 11.96 -23.49
N GLY A 535 -1.25 12.67 -24.54
CA GLY A 535 -0.49 12.10 -25.66
C GLY A 535 0.86 11.54 -25.19
N LEU A 536 1.63 12.31 -24.42
CA LEU A 536 2.90 11.88 -23.83
C LEU A 536 2.71 10.68 -22.90
N ALA A 537 1.64 10.66 -22.10
CA ALA A 537 1.32 9.49 -21.28
C ALA A 537 0.99 8.25 -22.14
N GLY A 538 0.31 8.44 -23.28
CA GLY A 538 0.06 7.36 -24.24
C GLY A 538 1.35 6.81 -24.86
N VAL A 539 2.27 7.68 -25.27
CA VAL A 539 3.60 7.28 -25.76
C VAL A 539 4.37 6.54 -24.68
N LEU A 540 4.38 7.04 -23.45
CA LEU A 540 5.05 6.39 -22.33
C LEU A 540 4.46 5.01 -22.03
N ALA A 541 3.13 4.87 -22.12
CA ALA A 541 2.46 3.58 -21.94
C ALA A 541 2.85 2.54 -23.01
N LEU A 542 3.16 2.97 -24.24
CA LEU A 542 3.69 2.12 -25.32
C LEU A 542 5.20 1.88 -25.20
N ALA A 543 5.95 2.84 -24.65
CA ALA A 543 7.38 2.72 -24.44
C ALA A 543 7.72 1.65 -23.39
N VAL A 544 6.89 1.46 -22.37
CA VAL A 544 7.10 0.43 -21.33
C VAL A 544 7.19 -0.99 -21.91
N PRO A 545 6.21 -1.50 -22.69
CA PRO A 545 6.31 -2.83 -23.27
C PRO A 545 7.41 -2.92 -24.35
N ALA A 546 7.64 -1.86 -25.13
CA ALA A 546 8.72 -1.84 -26.12
C ALA A 546 10.10 -1.97 -25.44
N ALA A 547 10.32 -1.23 -24.35
CA ALA A 547 11.53 -1.32 -23.53
C ALA A 547 11.68 -2.72 -22.90
N ALA A 548 10.59 -3.31 -22.43
CA ALA A 548 10.60 -4.68 -21.89
C ALA A 548 11.00 -5.71 -22.95
N ILE A 549 10.50 -5.58 -24.19
CA ILE A 549 10.90 -6.45 -25.31
C ILE A 549 12.38 -6.25 -25.65
N GLN A 550 12.84 -5.01 -25.76
CA GLN A 550 14.26 -4.71 -26.01
C GLN A 550 15.15 -5.41 -24.97
N VAL A 551 14.87 -5.19 -23.69
CA VAL A 551 15.68 -5.75 -22.59
C VAL A 551 15.58 -7.27 -22.52
N ALA A 552 14.44 -7.87 -22.86
CA ALA A 552 14.29 -9.32 -22.89
C ALA A 552 15.12 -9.99 -24.01
N LEU A 553 15.46 -9.24 -25.06
CA LEU A 553 16.31 -9.71 -26.16
C LEU A 553 17.81 -9.51 -25.89
N GLU A 554 18.18 -8.74 -24.87
CA GLU A 554 19.58 -8.50 -24.50
C GLU A 554 20.15 -9.66 -23.66
N ASP A 555 21.41 -10.05 -23.91
CA ASP A 555 22.14 -10.96 -23.03
C ASP A 555 23.18 -10.18 -22.19
N PRO A 556 22.83 -9.78 -20.96
CA PRO A 556 23.73 -9.01 -20.10
C PRO A 556 24.99 -9.80 -19.72
N ARG A 557 24.97 -11.15 -19.77
CA ARG A 557 26.14 -11.95 -19.43
C ARG A 557 27.19 -11.91 -20.54
N SER A 558 26.75 -11.98 -21.80
CA SER A 558 27.64 -11.81 -22.94
C SER A 558 28.19 -10.39 -23.00
N PHE A 559 27.38 -9.37 -22.67
CA PHE A 559 27.88 -8.00 -22.53
C PHE A 559 29.03 -7.88 -21.51
N LEU A 560 28.87 -8.43 -20.30
CA LEU A 560 29.94 -8.43 -19.27
C LEU A 560 31.19 -9.21 -19.73
N LEU A 561 31.01 -10.26 -20.53
CA LEU A 561 32.12 -11.03 -21.09
C LEU A 561 32.92 -10.21 -22.11
N GLU A 562 32.26 -9.41 -22.93
CA GLU A 562 32.87 -8.59 -23.98
C GLU A 562 33.48 -7.30 -23.45
N HIS A 563 32.95 -6.75 -22.35
CA HIS A 563 33.35 -5.46 -21.78
C HIS A 563 34.22 -5.62 -20.52
N ARG A 564 35.21 -6.51 -20.59
CA ARG A 564 36.21 -6.68 -19.52
C ARG A 564 37.34 -5.64 -19.67
N ALA A 565 37.83 -5.14 -18.56
CA ALA A 565 38.96 -4.23 -18.49
C ALA A 565 40.14 -4.91 -17.77
N GLU A 566 41.36 -4.50 -18.11
CA GLU A 566 42.55 -4.96 -17.41
C GLU A 566 42.62 -4.33 -16.02
N VAL A 567 42.78 -5.18 -15.01
CA VAL A 567 42.98 -4.79 -13.62
C VAL A 567 44.17 -5.58 -13.07
N SER A 568 45.12 -4.86 -12.48
CA SER A 568 46.30 -5.47 -11.86
C SER A 568 46.03 -5.75 -10.38
N VAL A 569 46.29 -6.99 -9.96
CA VAL A 569 46.24 -7.43 -8.56
C VAL A 569 47.62 -7.97 -8.21
N GLY A 570 48.43 -7.15 -7.53
CA GLY A 570 49.84 -7.45 -7.34
C GLY A 570 50.59 -7.49 -8.68
N ASP A 571 51.24 -8.60 -8.97
CA ASP A 571 51.99 -8.89 -10.20
C ASP A 571 51.19 -9.70 -11.24
N VAL A 572 49.89 -9.86 -11.04
CA VAL A 572 48.98 -10.54 -11.98
C VAL A 572 48.05 -9.52 -12.64
N VAL A 573 47.95 -9.57 -13.96
CA VAL A 573 46.97 -8.82 -14.76
C VAL A 573 45.77 -9.72 -15.04
N LEU A 574 44.58 -9.24 -14.70
CA LEU A 574 43.31 -9.93 -14.91
C LEU A 574 42.44 -9.10 -15.85
N LEU A 575 41.73 -9.76 -16.77
CA LEU A 575 40.63 -9.15 -17.52
C LEU A 575 39.33 -9.42 -16.76
N VAL A 576 38.76 -8.39 -16.14
CA VAL A 576 37.53 -8.50 -15.34
C VAL A 576 36.49 -7.49 -15.81
N PRO A 577 35.18 -7.82 -15.76
CA PRO A 577 34.16 -6.81 -15.94
C PRO A 577 34.21 -5.79 -14.80
N SER A 578 33.67 -4.62 -15.05
CA SER A 578 33.57 -3.53 -14.08
C SER A 578 32.87 -3.89 -12.76
N SER A 579 32.13 -4.99 -12.71
CA SER A 579 31.47 -5.47 -11.49
C SER A 579 32.44 -5.93 -10.42
N PHE A 580 33.69 -6.23 -10.78
CA PHE A 580 34.75 -6.56 -9.84
C PHE A 580 35.34 -5.29 -9.23
N GLU A 581 35.15 -5.14 -7.92
CA GLU A 581 35.74 -4.04 -7.13
C GLU A 581 36.96 -4.53 -6.34
N PRO A 582 38.03 -3.74 -6.23
CA PRO A 582 39.19 -4.09 -5.43
C PRO A 582 38.86 -4.08 -3.93
N VAL A 583 39.26 -5.15 -3.25
CA VAL A 583 39.27 -5.26 -1.81
C VAL A 583 40.70 -5.07 -1.34
N LEU A 584 40.97 -3.93 -0.71
CA LEU A 584 42.33 -3.53 -0.30
C LEU A 584 42.73 -4.11 1.06
N GLU A 585 41.75 -4.38 1.92
CA GLU A 585 41.95 -4.90 3.27
C GLU A 585 40.93 -6.01 3.54
N VAL A 586 41.30 -6.95 4.42
CA VAL A 586 40.39 -8.01 4.86
C VAL A 586 39.21 -7.38 5.59
N GLN A 587 37.98 -7.67 5.17
CA GLN A 587 36.77 -7.10 5.76
C GLN A 587 35.81 -8.21 6.21
N ASP A 588 35.56 -8.28 7.51
CA ASP A 588 34.51 -9.12 8.06
C ASP A 588 33.14 -8.43 7.88
N ASP A 589 32.27 -9.06 7.10
CA ASP A 589 30.92 -8.60 6.77
C ASP A 589 29.84 -9.60 7.20
N GLY A 590 30.19 -10.56 8.07
CA GLY A 590 29.27 -11.60 8.53
C GLY A 590 28.92 -12.65 7.46
N GLY A 591 29.71 -12.73 6.39
CA GLY A 591 29.64 -13.79 5.39
C GLY A 591 30.17 -15.13 5.90
N PRO A 592 30.24 -16.17 5.04
CA PRO A 592 30.76 -17.48 5.45
C PRO A 592 32.25 -17.43 5.87
N TRP A 593 33.01 -16.48 5.34
CA TRP A 593 34.38 -16.10 5.74
C TRP A 593 34.53 -14.57 5.62
N PRO A 594 35.65 -13.93 6.02
CA PRO A 594 35.88 -12.51 5.71
C PRO A 594 36.19 -12.28 4.22
N ARG A 595 35.89 -11.09 3.69
CA ARG A 595 36.28 -10.73 2.31
C ARG A 595 37.80 -10.56 2.24
N LEU A 596 38.45 -11.32 1.38
CA LEU A 596 39.90 -11.34 1.25
C LEU A 596 40.40 -10.23 0.32
N VAL A 597 41.67 -9.87 0.47
CA VAL A 597 42.35 -8.92 -0.42
C VAL A 597 42.40 -9.49 -1.85
N GLY A 598 41.93 -8.71 -2.82
CA GLY A 598 41.75 -9.18 -4.20
C GLY A 598 40.65 -8.41 -4.91
N LEU A 599 39.84 -9.09 -5.73
CA LEU A 599 38.69 -8.51 -6.43
C LEU A 599 37.39 -9.20 -6.00
N ASP A 600 36.36 -8.43 -5.69
CA ASP A 600 35.02 -8.92 -5.29
C ASP A 600 33.98 -8.61 -6.37
N ASP A 601 33.25 -9.62 -6.84
CA ASP A 601 32.16 -9.42 -7.78
C ASP A 601 30.93 -8.85 -7.06
N THR A 602 30.74 -7.54 -7.20
CA THR A 602 29.63 -6.82 -6.58
C THR A 602 28.26 -7.24 -7.10
N LEU A 603 28.17 -7.82 -8.31
CA LEU A 603 26.92 -8.37 -8.83
C LEU A 603 26.57 -9.65 -8.07
N ALA A 604 27.49 -10.60 -7.95
CA ALA A 604 27.28 -11.82 -7.16
C ALA A 604 26.91 -11.48 -5.71
N ARG A 605 27.58 -10.50 -5.10
CA ARG A 605 27.29 -10.01 -3.73
C ARG A 605 25.86 -9.54 -3.55
N ARG A 606 25.29 -8.86 -4.54
CA ARG A 606 23.87 -8.44 -4.52
C ARG A 606 22.89 -9.62 -4.65
N GLY A 607 23.34 -10.75 -5.20
CA GLY A 607 22.63 -12.03 -5.19
C GLY A 607 22.63 -12.75 -3.85
N GLY A 608 23.34 -12.23 -2.84
CA GLY A 608 23.63 -12.98 -1.63
C GLY A 608 24.63 -14.11 -1.86
N HIS A 609 25.40 -14.03 -2.95
CA HIS A 609 26.52 -14.92 -3.25
C HIS A 609 27.83 -14.19 -3.05
N ARG A 610 28.90 -14.90 -2.84
CA ARG A 610 30.24 -14.35 -2.83
C ARG A 610 31.01 -14.96 -3.98
N VAL A 611 31.58 -14.13 -4.83
CA VAL A 611 32.54 -14.56 -5.84
C VAL A 611 33.71 -13.59 -5.79
N GLN A 612 34.90 -14.10 -5.46
CA GLN A 612 36.12 -13.32 -5.33
C GLN A 612 37.24 -13.92 -6.15
N LEU A 613 38.12 -13.06 -6.66
CA LEU A 613 39.41 -13.45 -7.21
C LEU A 613 40.48 -13.01 -6.23
N VAL A 614 41.30 -13.97 -5.81
CA VAL A 614 42.42 -13.72 -4.94
C VAL A 614 43.69 -14.23 -5.61
N VAL A 615 44.79 -13.52 -5.37
CA VAL A 615 46.11 -13.86 -5.89
C VAL A 615 46.99 -14.17 -4.69
N THR A 616 47.61 -15.35 -4.70
CA THR A 616 48.48 -15.83 -3.62
C THR A 616 49.70 -16.57 -4.19
N THR A 617 50.60 -17.01 -3.32
CA THR A 617 51.75 -17.83 -3.72
C THR A 617 51.31 -19.22 -4.17
N VAL A 618 52.13 -19.91 -4.96
CA VAL A 618 51.85 -21.30 -5.38
C VAL A 618 52.02 -22.24 -4.19
N ALA A 619 51.17 -23.27 -4.11
CA ALA A 619 51.30 -24.28 -3.07
C ALA A 619 52.57 -25.10 -3.30
N ALA A 620 53.40 -25.25 -2.25
CA ALA A 620 54.64 -26.01 -2.29
C ALA A 620 54.42 -27.52 -2.41
N SER A 621 53.25 -28.03 -2.02
CA SER A 621 52.85 -29.42 -2.14
C SER A 621 51.33 -29.57 -2.33
N SER A 622 50.88 -30.75 -2.76
CA SER A 622 49.45 -31.10 -2.84
C SER A 622 48.73 -31.07 -1.49
N ASP A 623 49.49 -31.18 -0.40
CA ASP A 623 49.00 -31.26 0.97
C ASP A 623 48.89 -29.89 1.65
N GLU A 624 49.39 -28.83 1.00
CA GLU A 624 49.19 -27.45 1.50
C GLU A 624 47.74 -27.01 1.31
N PRO A 625 47.17 -26.22 2.23
CA PRO A 625 45.78 -25.83 2.19
C PRO A 625 45.47 -24.89 1.00
N CYS A 626 44.20 -24.79 0.62
CA CYS A 626 43.78 -23.94 -0.50
C CYS A 626 44.04 -22.43 -0.25
N ALA A 627 44.00 -21.61 -1.30
CA ALA A 627 44.31 -20.18 -1.28
C ALA A 627 43.60 -19.40 -0.16
N VAL A 628 42.32 -19.67 0.09
CA VAL A 628 41.54 -19.00 1.14
C VAL A 628 42.15 -19.24 2.51
N LEU A 629 42.49 -20.49 2.82
CA LEU A 629 43.07 -20.90 4.10
C LEU A 629 44.54 -20.47 4.23
N ARG A 630 45.28 -20.38 3.12
CA ARG A 630 46.64 -19.82 3.11
C ARG A 630 46.67 -18.32 3.38
N MET A 631 45.69 -17.58 2.84
CA MET A 631 45.58 -16.13 3.08
C MET A 631 45.01 -15.82 4.47
N HIS A 632 44.24 -16.73 5.06
CA HIS A 632 43.64 -16.54 6.37
C HIS A 632 43.69 -17.84 7.21
N PRO A 633 44.86 -18.19 7.79
CA PRO A 633 45.09 -19.46 8.47
C PRO A 633 44.15 -19.75 9.65
N GLU A 634 43.62 -18.71 10.29
CA GLU A 634 42.67 -18.86 11.42
C GLU A 634 41.39 -19.62 11.03
N LEU A 635 41.02 -19.61 9.74
CA LEU A 635 39.85 -20.34 9.25
C LEU A 635 40.02 -21.86 9.27
N LEU A 636 41.26 -22.38 9.43
CA LEU A 636 41.52 -23.81 9.58
C LEU A 636 40.83 -24.44 10.80
N HIS A 637 40.47 -23.62 11.80
CA HIS A 637 39.72 -24.09 12.97
C HIS A 637 38.20 -24.19 12.72
N GLU A 638 37.70 -23.60 11.64
CA GLU A 638 36.27 -23.49 11.34
C GLU A 638 35.85 -24.19 10.05
N LEU A 639 36.78 -24.38 9.11
CA LEU A 639 36.53 -24.88 7.77
C LEU A 639 37.39 -26.11 7.50
N ASP A 640 36.74 -27.18 7.09
CA ASP A 640 37.39 -28.35 6.50
C ASP A 640 37.49 -28.16 4.99
N GLU A 641 38.54 -28.71 4.38
CA GLU A 641 38.68 -28.75 2.93
C GLU A 641 38.62 -30.17 2.39
N ALA A 642 38.03 -30.33 1.19
CA ALA A 642 38.04 -31.61 0.47
C ALA A 642 38.27 -31.36 -1.03
N ALA A 643 39.06 -32.22 -1.66
CA ALA A 643 39.25 -32.19 -3.11
C ALA A 643 37.92 -32.41 -3.83
N ALA A 644 37.66 -31.61 -4.87
CA ALA A 644 36.45 -31.66 -5.65
C ALA A 644 36.75 -31.38 -7.13
N GLU A 645 35.77 -31.62 -8.00
CA GLU A 645 35.82 -31.17 -9.39
C GLU A 645 35.07 -29.84 -9.57
N PRO A 646 35.50 -28.99 -10.52
CA PRO A 646 34.73 -27.81 -10.89
C PRO A 646 33.33 -28.19 -11.39
N PRO A 647 32.33 -27.30 -11.28
CA PRO A 647 31.02 -27.53 -11.87
C PRO A 647 31.13 -27.81 -13.37
N ALA A 648 30.42 -28.82 -13.87
CA ALA A 648 30.56 -29.30 -15.25
C ALA A 648 30.38 -28.17 -16.29
N ALA A 649 29.38 -27.29 -16.10
CA ALA A 649 29.14 -26.16 -16.98
C ALA A 649 30.28 -25.13 -16.98
N TRP A 650 30.95 -24.95 -15.85
CA TRP A 650 32.12 -24.09 -15.71
C TRP A 650 33.34 -24.74 -16.39
N LEU A 651 33.58 -26.03 -16.15
CA LEU A 651 34.70 -26.77 -16.72
C LEU A 651 34.61 -26.84 -18.26
N ASP A 652 33.42 -27.08 -18.80
CA ASP A 652 33.18 -27.05 -20.24
C ASP A 652 33.41 -25.68 -20.85
N ALA A 653 33.09 -24.61 -20.12
CA ALA A 653 33.36 -23.24 -20.56
C ALA A 653 34.86 -22.91 -20.51
N TYR A 654 35.57 -23.36 -19.48
CA TYR A 654 37.01 -23.21 -19.34
C TYR A 654 37.76 -23.94 -20.46
N ARG A 655 37.42 -25.21 -20.74
CA ARG A 655 38.05 -25.98 -21.83
C ARG A 655 37.92 -25.30 -23.21
N ARG A 656 36.86 -24.51 -23.42
CA ARG A 656 36.64 -23.78 -24.69
C ARG A 656 37.51 -22.53 -24.83
N THR A 657 38.13 -22.02 -23.76
CA THR A 657 39.07 -20.89 -23.88
C THR A 657 40.38 -21.31 -24.55
N GLY A 658 40.67 -22.62 -24.63
CA GLY A 658 41.88 -23.16 -25.24
C GLY A 658 43.10 -23.15 -24.31
N GLU A 659 42.93 -22.69 -23.06
CA GLU A 659 43.98 -22.67 -22.06
C GLU A 659 44.22 -24.07 -21.46
N ALA A 660 45.49 -24.45 -21.33
CA ALA A 660 45.93 -25.67 -20.68
C ALA A 660 46.68 -25.33 -19.40
N GLY A 661 46.12 -25.71 -18.25
CA GLY A 661 46.75 -25.56 -16.95
C GLY A 661 46.16 -26.55 -15.94
N GLU A 662 46.97 -27.00 -15.00
CA GLU A 662 46.47 -27.80 -13.87
C GLU A 662 45.56 -26.92 -13.01
N LEU A 663 44.30 -27.34 -12.90
CA LEU A 663 43.33 -26.73 -12.01
C LEU A 663 43.26 -27.54 -10.73
N ARG A 664 43.46 -26.89 -9.59
CA ARG A 664 43.20 -27.49 -8.28
C ARG A 664 41.87 -26.96 -7.76
N THR A 665 40.92 -27.86 -7.52
CA THR A 665 39.59 -27.48 -7.02
C THR A 665 39.33 -28.09 -5.65
N THR A 666 38.89 -27.24 -4.73
CA THR A 666 38.68 -27.58 -3.33
C THR A 666 37.32 -27.08 -2.89
N ILE A 667 36.56 -27.92 -2.20
CA ILE A 667 35.31 -27.53 -1.54
C ILE A 667 35.60 -27.22 -0.07
N LEU A 668 35.02 -26.13 0.43
CA LEU A 668 35.12 -25.71 1.82
C LEU A 668 33.85 -26.14 2.55
N ARG A 669 34.01 -26.80 3.69
CA ARG A 669 32.92 -27.31 4.52
C ARG A 669 32.96 -26.70 5.91
N ARG A 670 31.78 -26.36 6.44
CA ARG A 670 31.60 -25.99 7.85
C ARG A 670 30.58 -26.94 8.46
N ASN A 671 30.99 -27.68 9.50
CA ASN A 671 30.12 -28.68 10.15
C ASN A 671 29.52 -29.70 9.17
N GLY A 672 30.31 -30.15 8.18
CA GLY A 672 29.88 -31.11 7.16
C GLY A 672 29.00 -30.56 6.02
N TYR A 673 28.70 -29.26 6.00
CA TYR A 673 27.96 -28.62 4.90
C TYR A 673 28.91 -27.86 3.97
N ASP A 674 28.73 -28.01 2.66
CA ASP A 674 29.49 -27.27 1.65
C ASP A 674 29.13 -25.78 1.72
N VAL A 675 30.07 -24.97 2.18
CA VAL A 675 29.91 -23.51 2.33
C VAL A 675 30.58 -22.74 1.19
N GLY A 676 31.57 -23.33 0.53
CA GLY A 676 32.35 -22.66 -0.49
C GLY A 676 33.08 -23.57 -1.46
N MET A 677 33.59 -23.00 -2.54
CA MET A 677 34.45 -23.67 -3.51
C MET A 677 35.58 -22.73 -3.92
N VAL A 678 36.77 -23.29 -4.07
CA VAL A 678 37.99 -22.60 -4.50
C VAL A 678 38.52 -23.32 -5.73
N ILE A 679 38.65 -22.61 -6.85
CA ILE A 679 39.29 -23.11 -8.07
C ILE A 679 40.59 -22.33 -8.26
N GLU A 680 41.72 -22.99 -8.08
CA GLU A 680 43.05 -22.43 -8.23
C GLU A 680 43.64 -22.77 -9.61
N ARG A 681 44.34 -21.79 -10.19
CA ARG A 681 45.16 -21.93 -11.38
C ARG A 681 46.54 -21.36 -11.11
N VAL A 682 47.58 -22.14 -11.41
CA VAL A 682 48.97 -21.69 -11.33
C VAL A 682 49.38 -20.98 -12.63
N ILE A 683 50.04 -19.84 -12.49
CA ILE A 683 50.48 -19.00 -13.60
C ILE A 683 51.98 -18.71 -13.45
N GLY A 684 52.72 -18.92 -14.54
CA GLY A 684 54.17 -18.76 -14.58
C GLY A 684 54.94 -20.03 -14.17
N SER A 685 56.27 -19.91 -14.13
CA SER A 685 57.19 -21.01 -13.79
C SER A 685 58.28 -20.54 -12.84
N GLY A 686 58.73 -21.39 -11.92
CA GLY A 686 59.81 -21.09 -10.98
C GLY A 686 59.40 -20.22 -9.79
N SER A 687 60.34 -19.46 -9.22
CA SER A 687 60.14 -18.65 -8.00
C SER A 687 59.18 -17.46 -8.16
N GLY A 688 58.84 -17.09 -9.40
CA GLY A 688 57.88 -16.03 -9.73
C GLY A 688 56.46 -16.53 -9.98
N ALA A 689 56.19 -17.83 -9.84
CA ALA A 689 54.86 -18.37 -10.08
C ALA A 689 53.83 -17.84 -9.06
N ARG A 690 52.61 -17.63 -9.52
CA ARG A 690 51.47 -17.18 -8.70
C ARG A 690 50.30 -18.14 -8.82
N SER A 691 49.54 -18.30 -7.75
CA SER A 691 48.25 -18.99 -7.74
C SER A 691 47.14 -17.96 -7.79
N VAL A 692 46.33 -18.01 -8.85
CA VAL A 692 45.09 -17.22 -8.94
C VAL A 692 43.95 -18.13 -8.57
N ALA A 693 43.20 -17.75 -7.55
CA ALA A 693 42.09 -18.53 -7.05
C ALA A 693 40.77 -17.80 -7.21
N LEU A 694 39.82 -18.47 -7.84
CA LEU A 694 38.43 -18.07 -7.92
C LEU A 694 37.67 -18.73 -6.76
N VAL A 695 37.14 -17.90 -5.87
CA VAL A 695 36.53 -18.30 -4.60
C VAL A 695 35.04 -17.99 -4.64
N ALA A 696 34.19 -18.99 -4.39
CA ALA A 696 32.74 -18.85 -4.48
C ALA A 696 31.99 -19.39 -3.25
N ALA A 697 30.96 -18.67 -2.81
CA ALA A 697 30.08 -19.05 -1.70
C ALA A 697 28.61 -18.69 -2.03
N PRO A 698 27.67 -19.64 -2.02
CA PRO A 698 27.86 -21.09 -2.01
C PRO A 698 28.57 -21.59 -3.29
N PRO A 699 29.03 -22.86 -3.36
CA PRO A 699 29.71 -23.42 -4.54
C PRO A 699 28.98 -23.18 -5.87
N ARG A 700 27.64 -23.30 -5.86
CA ARG A 700 26.77 -23.09 -7.02
C ARG A 700 26.84 -21.68 -7.63
N ALA A 701 27.40 -20.68 -6.94
CA ALA A 701 27.49 -19.32 -7.47
C ALA A 701 28.32 -19.26 -8.78
N LEU A 702 29.24 -20.21 -8.99
CA LEU A 702 30.00 -20.31 -10.25
C LEU A 702 29.17 -20.79 -11.44
N GLU A 703 28.04 -21.46 -11.19
CA GLU A 703 27.10 -21.92 -12.22
C GLU A 703 26.22 -20.80 -12.76
N ASP A 704 26.16 -19.66 -12.07
CA ASP A 704 25.37 -18.51 -12.52
C ASP A 704 25.95 -17.87 -13.78
N ALA A 705 27.27 -17.77 -13.90
CA ALA A 705 27.93 -17.19 -15.06
C ALA A 705 29.21 -17.97 -15.44
N PRO A 706 29.08 -19.26 -15.82
CA PRO A 706 30.22 -20.16 -15.98
C PRO A 706 31.22 -19.65 -17.02
N ARG A 707 30.72 -19.13 -18.15
CA ARG A 707 31.56 -18.54 -19.21
C ARG A 707 32.32 -17.30 -18.76
N LEU A 708 31.70 -16.47 -17.92
CA LEU A 708 32.34 -15.25 -17.43
C LEU A 708 33.46 -15.61 -16.46
N TYR A 709 33.14 -16.39 -15.43
CA TYR A 709 34.10 -16.76 -14.40
C TYR A 709 35.23 -17.65 -14.93
N SER A 710 34.94 -18.54 -15.89
CA SER A 710 35.98 -19.34 -16.54
C SER A 710 36.91 -18.48 -17.39
N ALA A 711 36.37 -17.52 -18.15
CA ALA A 711 37.17 -16.61 -18.97
C ALA A 711 38.07 -15.69 -18.10
N VAL A 712 37.52 -15.16 -17.01
CA VAL A 712 38.29 -14.31 -16.08
C VAL A 712 39.48 -15.06 -15.48
N LEU A 713 39.32 -16.33 -15.11
CA LEU A 713 40.43 -17.16 -14.62
C LEU A 713 41.40 -17.59 -15.73
N ALA A 714 40.88 -17.80 -16.96
CA ALA A 714 41.67 -18.15 -18.14
C ALA A 714 42.55 -17.00 -18.65
N ASP A 715 42.06 -15.76 -18.57
CA ASP A 715 42.76 -14.56 -19.05
C ASP A 715 43.87 -14.08 -18.09
N ALA A 716 43.95 -14.68 -16.90
CA ALA A 716 44.94 -14.31 -15.91
C ALA A 716 46.36 -14.56 -16.43
N ARG A 717 47.21 -13.54 -16.33
CA ARG A 717 48.62 -13.59 -16.77
C ARG A 717 49.51 -12.82 -15.82
N LEU A 718 50.77 -13.22 -15.70
CA LEU A 718 51.76 -12.40 -15.01
C LEU A 718 51.95 -11.08 -15.77
N ALA A 719 52.06 -9.98 -15.03
CA ALA A 719 52.50 -8.72 -15.60
C ALA A 719 53.88 -8.95 -16.23
N GLY A 720 54.00 -8.76 -17.55
CA GLY A 720 55.30 -8.80 -18.20
C GLY A 720 56.23 -7.73 -17.62
N PRO A 721 57.56 -7.91 -17.72
CA PRO A 721 58.50 -6.83 -17.42
C PRO A 721 58.27 -5.60 -18.31
#